data_AF-A0A480K148-F1
#
_entry.id   AF-A0A480K148-F1
#
_cell.length_a   1.000
_cell.length_b   1.000
_cell.length_c   1.000
_cell.angle_alpha   90.00
_cell.angle_beta   90.00
_cell.angle_gamma   90.00
#
_symmetry.space_group_name_H-M   'P 1'
#
loop_
_entity.id
_entity.type
_entity.pdbx_description
1 polymer ?
#
loop_
_entity_poly.entity_id
_entity_poly.type
_entity_poly.pdbx_seq_one_letter_code
_entity_poly.pdbx_strand_id
1 'polypeptide(L)'
;MAALEEGFTLTAVPLGSGPDGPLGVEQSDKTDQFLVTDSGRTVILYKVSDQKPLGSWSVKQGQIITCPAVCNFQTGEYIVVHDNKVLRIWNNEDVNLDKVFKATLSAEVYRIHSVQGTEPLVLFKEGAVRGLEALLAEPQQKIETVISDEEVIKWAKLFMVFRHPVLIFITEKHGNYFAYVQKFSSRVLCKYALLLGQEEKSVIQSFSMSVDRKVISLMSLSSDGCVYETLIPIHPSDPEKNQRVVRSLLLKSVVCGSARSGVAFTVLDQDHIAVLGPPPSASKECLSIWNTKFQTLQTSRELPQGTSGQLWYYGENLFILHGKFLTVIPYKCEVSSLAGALGKLKHSQDPGTHAMPHFVNWETSLGCGLGSQNSEQSKRILRRRKIEVSAQPEVPASTQLLATVQKDSEKHIEVELRKFLAVKRTPDFHTVIGDVIIGLLGRCKAEPSFYPRNPLMQLIQTHVLSYSLCPGLMEVALEKTDVQILQLCLQQFPDIPESVTCACLKIFLSIGDESLQEADINVQSASDYGDEKMEEHTEIFQNGFNPKEDNCEDCAQELNEKPQGTAEASTSCPVTLKRAALLNAILHSAYSETFLLPHLKDIPAQHITLFLQYLYFLYLKCSENATMTLPGINPPTLNQIMDWICLLLDANFTVVVMIPEAKRLLLSLYKFVKSQISICSELNKIEVSFRELQKLNQEKTNRGLYSIEVLELF
;
A
#
# COMPACT_ATOMS: atom_id res chain seq x y z
N MET A 1 -8.74 -0.30 3.82
CA MET A 1 -9.06 0.50 5.02
C MET A 1 -10.38 1.22 4.78
N ALA A 2 -11.11 1.66 5.81
CA ALA A 2 -12.29 2.47 5.57
C ALA A 2 -11.91 3.84 4.99
N ALA A 3 -12.70 4.29 4.03
CA ALA A 3 -12.50 5.56 3.35
C ALA A 3 -13.82 6.32 3.27
N LEU A 4 -13.74 7.63 3.50
CA LEU A 4 -14.82 8.57 3.21
C LEU A 4 -14.59 9.12 1.81
N GLU A 5 -15.55 8.92 0.91
CA GLU A 5 -15.48 9.45 -0.45
C GLU A 5 -15.90 10.92 -0.50
N GLU A 6 -15.78 11.52 -1.69
CA GLU A 6 -16.24 12.89 -1.91
C GLU A 6 -17.75 12.97 -1.71
N GLY A 7 -18.17 13.89 -0.87
CA GLY A 7 -19.58 14.05 -0.49
C GLY A 7 -20.23 15.14 -1.32
N PHE A 8 -21.53 15.03 -1.56
CA PHE A 8 -22.32 16.00 -2.30
C PHE A 8 -23.53 16.47 -1.50
N THR A 9 -23.99 17.67 -1.81
CA THR A 9 -25.14 18.28 -1.15
C THR A 9 -26.44 17.86 -1.84
N LEU A 10 -27.37 17.28 -1.08
CA LEU A 10 -28.67 16.79 -1.56
C LEU A 10 -29.72 17.90 -1.70
N THR A 11 -29.73 18.83 -0.75
CA THR A 11 -30.76 19.88 -0.65
C THR A 11 -30.20 21.20 -1.14
N ALA A 12 -30.79 21.79 -2.19
CA ALA A 12 -30.51 23.19 -2.57
C ALA A 12 -31.32 24.19 -1.72
N VAL A 13 -32.37 23.73 -1.05
CA VAL A 13 -33.22 24.54 -0.17
C VAL A 13 -32.70 24.43 1.27
N PRO A 14 -32.52 25.55 2.00
CA PRO A 14 -32.14 25.50 3.40
C PRO A 14 -33.19 24.72 4.20
N LEU A 15 -32.78 23.64 4.86
CA LEU A 15 -33.63 22.97 5.84
C LEU A 15 -33.81 23.89 7.07
N GLY A 16 -34.94 23.74 7.76
CA GLY A 16 -35.54 24.78 8.60
C GLY A 16 -34.61 25.49 9.60
N SER A 17 -34.88 26.77 9.84
CA SER A 17 -34.20 27.65 10.81
C SER A 17 -34.53 27.36 12.28
N GLY A 18 -34.93 26.13 12.61
CA GLY A 18 -35.21 25.68 13.98
C GLY A 18 -33.94 25.23 14.70
N PRO A 19 -33.94 25.18 16.04
CA PRO A 19 -32.77 24.76 16.82
C PRO A 19 -32.34 23.29 16.60
N ASP A 20 -33.20 22.42 16.04
CA ASP A 20 -33.03 20.96 16.07
C ASP A 20 -32.78 20.27 14.71
N GLY A 21 -32.51 21.00 13.61
CA GLY A 21 -32.25 20.40 12.28
C GLY A 21 -33.46 19.64 11.70
N PRO A 22 -33.32 18.74 10.71
CA PRO A 22 -34.41 17.89 10.23
C PRO A 22 -34.79 16.80 11.26
N LEU A 23 -36.04 16.34 11.24
CA LEU A 23 -36.54 15.30 12.17
C LEU A 23 -35.97 13.92 11.87
N GLY A 24 -35.69 13.63 10.60
CA GLY A 24 -35.09 12.36 10.21
C GLY A 24 -34.98 12.14 8.71
N VAL A 25 -34.09 11.21 8.36
CA VAL A 25 -33.96 10.62 7.02
C VAL A 25 -34.35 9.15 7.11
N GLU A 26 -35.27 8.69 6.27
CA GLU A 26 -35.79 7.31 6.23
C GLU A 26 -35.81 6.77 4.80
N GLN A 27 -35.70 5.46 4.61
CA GLN A 27 -35.67 4.82 3.28
C GLN A 27 -37.09 4.67 2.68
N SER A 28 -37.22 4.83 1.36
CA SER A 28 -38.45 4.53 0.60
C SER A 28 -38.52 3.05 0.16
N ASP A 29 -39.65 2.66 -0.43
CA ASP A 29 -39.88 1.39 -1.13
C ASP A 29 -38.80 1.04 -2.18
N LYS A 30 -38.25 2.05 -2.87
CA LYS A 30 -37.22 1.89 -3.91
C LYS A 30 -35.81 2.09 -3.38
N THR A 31 -34.88 1.30 -3.90
CA THR A 31 -33.44 1.50 -3.68
C THR A 31 -33.03 2.90 -4.15
N ASP A 32 -32.19 3.59 -3.38
CA ASP A 32 -31.70 4.95 -3.66
C ASP A 32 -32.72 6.10 -3.52
N GLN A 33 -33.90 5.83 -2.96
CA GLN A 33 -34.90 6.85 -2.62
C GLN A 33 -35.04 7.03 -1.11
N PHE A 34 -35.01 8.28 -0.65
CA PHE A 34 -35.00 8.64 0.77
C PHE A 34 -35.98 9.77 1.08
N LEU A 35 -36.74 9.59 2.16
CA LEU A 35 -37.63 10.59 2.73
C LEU A 35 -36.87 11.45 3.73
N VAL A 36 -36.83 12.74 3.48
CA VAL A 36 -36.27 13.75 4.40
C VAL A 36 -37.44 14.49 5.02
N THR A 37 -37.56 14.40 6.34
CA THR A 37 -38.59 15.10 7.11
C THR A 37 -37.97 16.33 7.77
N ASP A 38 -38.39 17.53 7.35
CA ASP A 38 -37.93 18.79 7.92
C ASP A 38 -38.70 19.12 9.23
N SER A 39 -38.08 19.87 10.15
CA SER A 39 -38.54 20.09 11.54
C SER A 39 -39.78 20.96 11.74
N GLY A 40 -40.66 21.00 10.75
CA GLY A 40 -41.94 21.63 10.96
C GLY A 40 -43.03 21.04 10.10
N ARG A 41 -42.84 21.06 8.79
CA ARG A 41 -44.01 21.01 7.90
C ARG A 41 -43.86 20.19 6.65
N THR A 42 -42.65 19.83 6.26
CA THR A 42 -42.41 19.28 4.93
C THR A 42 -41.76 17.91 4.99
N VAL A 43 -42.23 17.03 4.11
CA VAL A 43 -41.64 15.73 3.81
C VAL A 43 -41.23 15.77 2.33
N ILE A 44 -39.97 15.49 2.04
CA ILE A 44 -39.42 15.54 0.69
C ILE A 44 -38.83 14.18 0.36
N LEU A 45 -39.23 13.59 -0.77
CA LEU A 45 -38.65 12.38 -1.32
C LEU A 45 -37.50 12.76 -2.26
N TYR A 46 -36.30 12.26 -1.99
CA TYR A 46 -35.12 12.47 -2.82
C TYR A 46 -34.67 11.18 -3.49
N LYS A 47 -34.18 11.29 -4.73
CA LYS A 47 -33.34 10.27 -5.35
C LYS A 47 -31.88 10.72 -5.23
N VAL A 48 -31.08 9.94 -4.51
CA VAL A 48 -29.73 10.34 -4.10
C VAL A 48 -28.74 10.34 -5.26
N SER A 49 -28.78 9.34 -6.14
CA SER A 49 -27.94 9.29 -7.35
C SER A 49 -28.15 10.48 -8.29
N ASP A 50 -29.38 10.95 -8.44
CA ASP A 50 -29.71 12.06 -9.35
C ASP A 50 -29.63 13.44 -8.67
N GLN A 51 -29.44 13.49 -7.34
CA GLN A 51 -29.47 14.71 -6.52
C GLN A 51 -30.75 15.53 -6.71
N LYS A 52 -31.89 14.85 -6.93
CA LYS A 52 -33.16 15.51 -7.28
C LYS A 52 -34.29 15.15 -6.31
N PRO A 53 -35.11 16.14 -5.89
CA PRO A 53 -36.37 15.87 -5.23
C PRO A 53 -37.37 15.31 -6.24
N LEU A 54 -38.02 14.20 -5.87
CA LEU A 54 -39.09 13.55 -6.65
C LEU A 54 -40.48 14.03 -6.23
N GLY A 55 -40.65 14.35 -4.94
CA GLY A 55 -41.93 14.80 -4.38
C GLY A 55 -41.71 15.62 -3.10
N SER A 56 -42.64 16.55 -2.83
CA SER A 56 -42.62 17.39 -1.63
C SER A 56 -44.04 17.59 -1.13
N TRP A 57 -44.26 17.26 0.14
CA TRP A 57 -45.57 17.24 0.77
C TRP A 57 -45.53 18.05 2.05
N SER A 58 -46.50 18.95 2.21
CA SER A 58 -46.54 19.87 3.36
C SER A 58 -47.86 19.80 4.11
N VAL A 59 -47.82 19.84 5.44
CA VAL A 59 -49.02 19.97 6.29
C VAL A 59 -49.50 21.44 6.34
N LYS A 60 -50.76 21.66 6.76
CA LYS A 60 -51.33 23.03 6.83
C LYS A 60 -50.52 23.95 7.74
N GLN A 61 -50.60 25.23 7.46
CA GLN A 61 -50.10 26.27 8.35
C GLN A 61 -50.72 26.10 9.76
N GLY A 62 -49.86 25.96 10.77
CA GLY A 62 -50.26 25.73 12.16
C GLY A 62 -50.15 24.27 12.63
N GLN A 63 -50.04 23.31 11.71
CA GLN A 63 -49.74 21.91 12.04
C GLN A 63 -48.23 21.67 12.07
N ILE A 64 -47.79 20.75 12.92
CA ILE A 64 -46.38 20.40 13.07
C ILE A 64 -46.20 18.90 12.95
N ILE A 65 -45.29 18.47 12.07
CA ILE A 65 -44.86 17.07 11.98
C ILE A 65 -44.05 16.75 13.24
N THR A 66 -44.42 15.70 13.97
CA THR A 66 -43.82 15.37 15.28
C THR A 66 -42.91 14.16 15.24
N CYS A 67 -42.93 13.37 14.17
CA CYS A 67 -42.01 12.25 13.97
C CYS A 67 -41.57 12.14 12.50
N PRO A 68 -40.44 11.46 12.20
CA PRO A 68 -40.02 11.19 10.83
C PRO A 68 -41.11 10.46 10.04
N ALA A 69 -41.29 10.85 8.77
CA ALA A 69 -42.12 10.12 7.84
C ALA A 69 -41.45 8.81 7.43
N VAL A 70 -42.22 7.73 7.33
CA VAL A 70 -41.73 6.39 6.97
C VAL A 70 -42.50 5.82 5.79
N CYS A 71 -41.89 4.92 5.04
CA CYS A 71 -42.56 4.17 3.99
C CYS A 71 -43.07 2.82 4.53
N ASN A 72 -44.30 2.44 4.19
CA ASN A 72 -44.79 1.09 4.34
C ASN A 72 -44.25 0.24 3.19
N PHE A 73 -43.27 -0.63 3.47
CA PHE A 73 -42.65 -1.48 2.44
C PHE A 73 -43.60 -2.54 1.86
N GLN A 74 -44.77 -2.79 2.48
CA GLN A 74 -45.76 -3.74 1.97
C GLN A 74 -46.70 -3.10 0.95
N THR A 75 -47.12 -1.85 1.19
CA THR A 75 -48.09 -1.14 0.33
C THR A 75 -47.45 -0.10 -0.58
N GLY A 76 -46.23 0.37 -0.28
CA GLY A 76 -45.56 1.47 -0.96
C GLY A 76 -46.06 2.86 -0.54
N GLU A 77 -46.95 2.94 0.44
CA GLU A 77 -47.50 4.19 0.95
C GLU A 77 -46.58 4.85 1.97
N TYR A 78 -46.70 6.15 2.14
CA TYR A 78 -45.97 6.96 3.11
C TYR A 78 -46.86 7.32 4.29
N ILE A 79 -46.26 7.36 5.48
CA ILE A 79 -46.96 7.57 6.74
C ILE A 79 -46.25 8.64 7.55
N VAL A 80 -47.02 9.56 8.14
CA VAL A 80 -46.50 10.61 9.01
C VAL A 80 -47.48 10.89 10.14
N VAL A 81 -46.94 11.30 11.31
CA VAL A 81 -47.76 11.83 12.40
C VAL A 81 -47.51 13.31 12.56
N HIS A 82 -48.59 14.07 12.65
CA HIS A 82 -48.57 15.47 13.03
C HIS A 82 -49.36 15.70 14.32
N ASP A 83 -48.98 16.76 15.03
CA ASP A 83 -49.60 17.18 16.30
C ASP A 83 -49.68 16.04 17.33
N ASN A 84 -48.66 15.16 17.37
CA ASN A 84 -48.49 14.00 18.24
C ASN A 84 -49.55 12.87 18.13
N LYS A 85 -50.71 13.09 17.51
CA LYS A 85 -51.83 12.11 17.53
C LYS A 85 -52.45 11.83 16.17
N VAL A 86 -52.20 12.67 15.17
CA VAL A 86 -52.91 12.56 13.89
C VAL A 86 -52.01 11.89 12.87
N LEU A 87 -52.42 10.69 12.46
CA LEU A 87 -51.74 9.88 11.44
C LEU A 87 -52.30 10.21 10.05
N ARG A 88 -51.41 10.36 9.07
CA ARG A 88 -51.76 10.49 7.65
C ARG A 88 -51.05 9.44 6.82
N ILE A 89 -51.75 8.95 5.79
CA ILE A 89 -51.24 7.96 4.82
C ILE A 89 -51.48 8.50 3.41
N TRP A 90 -50.45 8.49 2.57
CA TRP A 90 -50.50 8.97 1.19
C TRP A 90 -49.55 8.19 0.27
N ASN A 91 -49.66 8.41 -1.03
CA ASN A 91 -48.77 7.82 -2.04
C ASN A 91 -48.09 8.89 -2.91
N ASN A 92 -47.33 8.49 -3.92
CA ASN A 92 -46.64 9.41 -4.82
C ASN A 92 -47.57 10.22 -5.75
N GLU A 93 -48.80 9.76 -5.98
CA GLU A 93 -49.79 10.43 -6.84
C GLU A 93 -50.54 11.55 -6.10
N ASP A 94 -50.56 11.49 -4.77
CA ASP A 94 -51.22 12.47 -3.93
C ASP A 94 -50.47 13.81 -3.92
N VAL A 95 -51.09 14.85 -4.46
CA VAL A 95 -50.48 16.20 -4.54
C VAL A 95 -50.57 16.98 -3.22
N ASN A 96 -51.57 16.70 -2.38
CA ASN A 96 -51.82 17.48 -1.16
C ASN A 96 -52.18 16.57 0.03
N LEU A 97 -51.35 16.62 1.08
CA LEU A 97 -51.56 15.87 2.32
C LEU A 97 -52.92 16.13 2.97
N ASP A 98 -53.59 17.26 2.73
CA ASP A 98 -54.87 17.58 3.36
C ASP A 98 -56.06 16.79 2.87
N LYS A 99 -55.94 16.19 1.70
CA LYS A 99 -57.01 15.40 1.09
C LYS A 99 -56.79 13.89 1.29
N VAL A 100 -55.63 13.49 1.81
CA VAL A 100 -55.25 12.10 1.99
C VAL A 100 -55.91 11.53 3.24
N PHE A 101 -55.76 10.21 3.43
CA PHE A 101 -56.31 9.53 4.58
C PHE A 101 -55.80 10.13 5.90
N LYS A 102 -56.70 10.27 6.87
CA LYS A 102 -56.41 10.85 8.19
C LYS A 102 -57.09 10.03 9.29
N ALA A 103 -56.32 9.64 10.29
CA ALA A 103 -56.83 9.01 11.51
C ALA A 103 -56.30 9.74 12.75
N THR A 104 -57.16 10.00 13.73
CA THR A 104 -56.76 10.55 15.03
C THR A 104 -56.64 9.39 16.02
N LEU A 105 -55.48 9.25 16.65
CA LEU A 105 -55.19 8.21 17.63
C LEU A 105 -55.59 8.65 19.05
N SER A 106 -55.86 7.68 19.92
CA SER A 106 -56.26 7.93 21.33
C SER A 106 -55.11 8.44 22.21
N ALA A 107 -53.86 8.08 21.91
CA ALA A 107 -52.66 8.42 22.67
C ALA A 107 -51.58 9.09 21.80
N GLU A 108 -50.60 9.74 22.45
CA GLU A 108 -49.51 10.43 21.77
C GLU A 108 -48.45 9.46 21.25
N VAL A 109 -48.11 9.62 19.97
CA VAL A 109 -47.08 8.84 19.29
C VAL A 109 -45.71 9.42 19.59
N TYR A 110 -44.75 8.54 19.91
CA TYR A 110 -43.33 8.88 19.99
C TYR A 110 -42.68 8.76 18.62
N ARG A 111 -42.79 7.60 17.96
CA ARG A 111 -42.18 7.35 16.64
C ARG A 111 -42.89 6.21 15.90
N ILE A 112 -42.92 6.30 14.57
CA ILE A 112 -43.28 5.17 13.71
C ILE A 112 -41.99 4.52 13.22
N HIS A 113 -41.92 3.20 13.29
CA HIS A 113 -40.82 2.42 12.77
C HIS A 113 -41.29 1.54 11.61
N SER A 114 -40.52 1.53 10.53
CA SER A 114 -40.76 0.66 9.39
C SER A 114 -39.49 -0.10 9.03
N VAL A 115 -39.63 -1.37 8.65
CA VAL A 115 -38.55 -2.24 8.17
C VAL A 115 -39.11 -3.18 7.12
N GLN A 116 -38.28 -3.58 6.15
CA GLN A 116 -38.71 -4.51 5.11
C GLN A 116 -39.16 -5.85 5.72
N GLY A 117 -40.29 -6.37 5.23
CA GLY A 117 -40.84 -7.67 5.61
C GLY A 117 -41.90 -7.65 6.71
N THR A 118 -42.23 -6.49 7.28
CA THR A 118 -43.29 -6.34 8.30
C THR A 118 -44.10 -5.07 8.11
N GLU A 119 -45.32 -5.02 8.66
CA GLU A 119 -46.09 -3.78 8.73
C GLU A 119 -45.38 -2.73 9.59
N PRO A 120 -45.61 -1.42 9.37
CA PRO A 120 -45.11 -0.37 10.24
C PRO A 120 -45.64 -0.51 11.68
N LEU A 121 -44.78 -0.24 12.66
CA LEU A 121 -45.10 -0.30 14.08
C LEU A 121 -45.08 1.11 14.68
N VAL A 122 -46.13 1.43 15.44
CA VAL A 122 -46.28 2.72 16.11
C VAL A 122 -45.93 2.58 17.59
N LEU A 123 -44.87 3.27 18.02
CA LEU A 123 -44.45 3.37 19.42
C LEU A 123 -45.07 4.65 20.03
N PHE A 124 -45.85 4.48 21.09
CA PHE A 124 -46.46 5.57 21.84
C PHE A 124 -45.50 6.11 22.92
N LYS A 125 -45.71 7.36 23.36
CA LYS A 125 -44.87 7.99 24.40
C LYS A 125 -44.86 7.22 25.71
N GLU A 126 -45.96 6.52 26.01
CA GLU A 126 -46.12 5.64 27.18
C GLU A 126 -45.55 4.22 27.00
N GLY A 127 -44.78 3.97 25.93
CA GLY A 127 -44.05 2.73 25.67
C GLY A 127 -44.86 1.60 25.03
N ALA A 128 -46.18 1.73 24.90
CA ALA A 128 -46.99 0.76 24.16
C ALA A 128 -46.64 0.76 22.67
N VAL A 129 -46.77 -0.41 22.05
CA VAL A 129 -46.54 -0.60 20.60
C VAL A 129 -47.72 -1.29 19.97
N ARG A 130 -48.14 -0.82 18.80
CA ARG A 130 -49.20 -1.42 17.99
C ARG A 130 -48.80 -1.47 16.51
N GLY A 131 -49.27 -2.48 15.81
CA GLY A 131 -49.19 -2.55 14.35
C GLY A 131 -50.11 -1.52 13.71
N LEU A 132 -49.72 -1.03 12.54
CA LEU A 132 -50.49 -0.03 11.81
C LEU A 132 -51.89 -0.53 11.46
N GLU A 133 -52.02 -1.75 10.95
CA GLU A 133 -53.32 -2.30 10.51
C GLU A 133 -54.32 -2.39 11.66
N ALA A 134 -53.86 -2.82 12.84
CA ALA A 134 -54.69 -2.88 14.04
C ALA A 134 -55.11 -1.48 14.53
N LEU A 135 -54.26 -0.46 14.34
CA LEU A 135 -54.59 0.93 14.65
C LEU A 135 -55.56 1.54 13.65
N LEU A 136 -55.47 1.18 12.36
CA LEU A 136 -56.38 1.66 11.33
C LEU A 136 -57.79 1.07 11.48
N ALA A 137 -57.89 -0.19 11.90
CA ALA A 137 -59.17 -0.83 12.20
C ALA A 137 -59.89 -0.16 13.39
N GLU A 138 -59.15 0.17 14.47
CA GLU A 138 -59.70 0.84 15.66
C GLU A 138 -58.77 1.97 16.16
N PRO A 139 -58.84 3.19 15.58
CA PRO A 139 -57.93 4.30 15.93
C PRO A 139 -58.09 4.83 17.36
N GLN A 140 -59.29 4.69 17.93
CA GLN A 140 -59.66 5.14 19.28
C GLN A 140 -59.53 4.03 20.33
N GLN A 141 -58.83 2.92 20.01
CA GLN A 141 -58.58 1.85 20.96
C GLN A 141 -57.84 2.34 22.20
N LYS A 142 -58.05 1.67 23.33
CA LYS A 142 -57.33 1.99 24.57
C LYS A 142 -55.87 1.56 24.46
N ILE A 143 -54.96 2.51 24.62
CA ILE A 143 -53.51 2.27 24.66
C ILE A 143 -53.09 2.12 26.13
N GLU A 144 -52.31 1.08 26.42
CA GLU A 144 -51.82 0.77 27.76
C GLU A 144 -50.56 1.58 28.10
N THR A 145 -50.32 1.79 29.39
CA THR A 145 -49.10 2.44 29.90
C THR A 145 -48.10 1.34 30.25
N VAL A 146 -46.97 1.30 29.55
CA VAL A 146 -45.94 0.26 29.71
C VAL A 146 -44.77 0.74 30.58
N ILE A 147 -44.42 2.02 30.45
CA ILE A 147 -43.36 2.66 31.23
C ILE A 147 -43.97 3.43 32.40
N SER A 148 -43.16 3.74 33.43
CA SER A 148 -43.63 4.55 34.55
C SER A 148 -43.73 6.03 34.17
N ASP A 149 -44.62 6.81 34.79
CA ASP A 149 -44.88 8.23 34.48
C ASP A 149 -43.63 9.16 34.49
N GLU A 150 -42.56 8.78 35.19
CA GLU A 150 -41.30 9.51 35.25
C GLU A 150 -40.23 9.02 34.25
N GLU A 151 -40.49 7.94 33.51
CA GLU A 151 -39.60 7.38 32.50
C GLU A 151 -39.83 8.06 31.15
N VAL A 152 -38.78 8.59 30.52
CA VAL A 152 -38.86 9.23 29.19
C VAL A 152 -38.10 8.42 28.16
N ILE A 153 -38.72 8.12 27.03
CA ILE A 153 -38.06 7.45 25.90
C ILE A 153 -37.03 8.37 25.25
N LYS A 154 -35.79 7.91 25.15
CA LYS A 154 -34.67 8.66 24.55
C LYS A 154 -34.27 8.16 23.17
N TRP A 155 -34.45 6.87 22.91
CA TRP A 155 -34.02 6.26 21.65
C TRP A 155 -34.83 5.00 21.37
N ALA A 156 -35.09 4.71 20.09
CA ALA A 156 -35.79 3.50 19.67
C ALA A 156 -35.34 3.05 18.28
N LYS A 157 -35.32 1.74 18.06
CA LYS A 157 -34.99 1.13 16.77
C LYS A 157 -35.72 -0.19 16.56
N LEU A 158 -36.16 -0.42 15.33
CA LEU A 158 -36.77 -1.67 14.87
C LEU A 158 -35.81 -2.41 13.94
N PHE A 159 -35.73 -3.73 14.08
CA PHE A 159 -34.89 -4.58 13.24
C PHE A 159 -35.47 -6.00 13.15
N MET A 160 -34.96 -6.80 12.21
CA MET A 160 -35.42 -8.16 11.95
C MET A 160 -34.44 -9.20 12.50
N VAL A 161 -34.94 -10.17 13.27
CA VAL A 161 -34.18 -11.31 13.80
C VAL A 161 -34.87 -12.60 13.39
N PHE A 162 -34.21 -13.47 12.62
CA PHE A 162 -34.81 -14.70 12.08
C PHE A 162 -36.20 -14.49 11.44
N ARG A 163 -36.38 -13.40 10.67
CA ARG A 163 -37.65 -12.98 10.06
C ARG A 163 -38.75 -12.54 11.03
N HIS A 164 -38.42 -12.29 12.29
CA HIS A 164 -39.35 -11.70 13.26
C HIS A 164 -38.92 -10.27 13.62
N PRO A 165 -39.86 -9.31 13.66
CA PRO A 165 -39.55 -7.96 14.09
C PRO A 165 -39.27 -7.93 15.59
N VAL A 166 -38.23 -7.20 15.97
CA VAL A 166 -37.85 -6.91 17.35
C VAL A 166 -37.68 -5.40 17.48
N LEU A 167 -38.43 -4.80 18.39
CA LEU A 167 -38.29 -3.39 18.75
C LEU A 167 -37.46 -3.27 20.02
N ILE A 168 -36.46 -2.40 20.01
CA ILE A 168 -35.76 -1.97 21.21
C ILE A 168 -35.98 -0.47 21.42
N PHE A 169 -36.24 -0.06 22.65
CA PHE A 169 -36.25 1.35 23.04
C PHE A 169 -35.61 1.56 24.40
N ILE A 170 -34.94 2.70 24.57
CA ILE A 170 -34.22 3.09 25.77
C ILE A 170 -34.97 4.21 26.47
N THR A 171 -35.20 4.06 27.76
CA THR A 171 -35.78 5.09 28.63
C THR A 171 -34.75 5.62 29.62
N GLU A 172 -34.97 6.85 30.09
CA GLU A 172 -34.22 7.46 31.18
C GLU A 172 -35.17 7.76 32.36
N LYS A 173 -34.75 7.42 33.58
CA LYS A 173 -35.40 7.78 34.85
C LYS A 173 -34.35 8.25 35.85
N HIS A 174 -34.39 9.53 36.24
CA HIS A 174 -33.45 10.10 37.23
C HIS A 174 -31.97 9.79 36.93
N GLY A 175 -31.56 9.83 35.66
CA GLY A 175 -30.20 9.49 35.21
C GLY A 175 -29.89 8.00 35.06
N ASN A 176 -30.81 7.10 35.41
CA ASN A 176 -30.69 5.67 35.14
C ASN A 176 -31.32 5.32 33.79
N TYR A 177 -30.68 4.43 33.04
CA TYR A 177 -31.16 4.01 31.72
C TYR A 177 -31.69 2.58 31.73
N PHE A 178 -32.81 2.37 31.07
CA PHE A 178 -33.43 1.05 30.90
C PHE A 178 -33.62 0.74 29.41
N ALA A 179 -33.32 -0.49 29.01
CA ALA A 179 -33.62 -0.98 27.68
C ALA A 179 -34.84 -1.91 27.74
N TYR A 180 -35.80 -1.65 26.87
CA TYR A 180 -36.98 -2.48 26.66
C TYR A 180 -36.86 -3.17 25.32
N VAL A 181 -36.95 -4.51 25.31
CA VAL A 181 -36.89 -5.33 24.11
C VAL A 181 -38.23 -6.04 23.93
N GLN A 182 -38.94 -5.70 22.86
CA GLN A 182 -40.23 -6.28 22.52
C GLN A 182 -40.13 -7.18 21.31
N LYS A 183 -40.54 -8.44 21.47
CA LYS A 183 -40.69 -9.41 20.38
C LYS A 183 -42.16 -9.58 20.03
N PHE A 184 -42.51 -9.39 18.77
CA PHE A 184 -43.90 -9.52 18.33
C PHE A 184 -44.32 -10.97 18.08
N SER A 185 -43.38 -11.86 17.75
CA SER A 185 -43.67 -13.29 17.54
C SER A 185 -44.11 -13.99 18.82
N SER A 186 -43.48 -13.68 19.95
CA SER A 186 -43.82 -14.26 21.27
C SER A 186 -44.64 -13.33 22.16
N ARG A 187 -44.88 -12.08 21.74
CA ARG A 187 -45.52 -11.00 22.53
C ARG A 187 -44.87 -10.79 23.91
N VAL A 188 -43.56 -11.01 23.99
CA VAL A 188 -42.80 -10.84 25.24
C VAL A 188 -42.10 -9.48 25.21
N LEU A 189 -42.24 -8.74 26.30
CA LEU A 189 -41.51 -7.51 26.58
C LEU A 189 -40.54 -7.76 27.74
N CYS A 190 -39.27 -7.44 27.54
CA CYS A 190 -38.23 -7.63 28.56
C CYS A 190 -37.59 -6.30 28.92
N LYS A 191 -37.38 -6.07 30.23
CA LYS A 191 -36.76 -4.86 30.78
C LYS A 191 -35.35 -5.16 31.30
N TYR A 192 -34.37 -4.39 30.84
CA TYR A 192 -32.97 -4.47 31.23
C TYR A 192 -32.53 -3.14 31.85
N ALA A 193 -31.98 -3.19 33.07
CA ALA A 193 -31.32 -2.04 33.69
C ALA A 193 -29.87 -1.94 33.20
N LEU A 194 -29.50 -0.79 32.65
CA LEU A 194 -28.16 -0.54 32.13
C LEU A 194 -27.26 0.00 33.25
N LEU A 195 -26.35 -0.83 33.76
CA LEU A 195 -25.44 -0.45 34.84
C LEU A 195 -24.15 0.17 34.30
N LEU A 196 -23.68 1.24 34.94
CA LEU A 196 -22.35 1.79 34.71
C LEU A 196 -21.28 0.91 35.38
N GLY A 197 -20.21 0.61 34.64
CA GLY A 197 -19.11 -0.24 35.10
C GLY A 197 -18.15 0.40 36.11
N GLN A 198 -18.22 1.72 36.36
CA GLN A 198 -17.43 2.45 37.39
C GLN A 198 -17.99 3.87 37.64
N GLU A 199 -17.61 4.48 38.78
CA GLU A 199 -18.20 5.63 39.51
C GLU A 199 -18.27 7.02 38.81
N GLU A 200 -18.24 7.13 37.48
CA GLU A 200 -18.39 8.44 36.83
C GLU A 200 -19.84 8.71 36.44
N LYS A 201 -20.40 9.82 36.93
CA LYS A 201 -21.71 10.36 36.53
C LYS A 201 -21.63 10.93 35.10
N SER A 202 -21.36 10.09 34.12
CA SER A 202 -21.36 10.48 32.71
C SER A 202 -22.78 10.38 32.15
N VAL A 203 -23.22 11.44 31.45
CA VAL A 203 -24.52 11.48 30.78
C VAL A 203 -24.34 10.90 29.39
N ILE A 204 -25.26 10.03 28.97
CA ILE A 204 -25.21 9.46 27.63
C ILE A 204 -25.73 10.49 26.64
N GLN A 205 -24.96 10.75 25.60
CA GLN A 205 -25.29 11.72 24.57
C GLN A 205 -26.04 11.06 23.41
N SER A 206 -25.64 9.84 23.02
CA SER A 206 -26.27 9.13 21.90
C SER A 206 -26.17 7.61 22.03
N PHE A 207 -27.06 6.92 21.32
CA PHE A 207 -27.13 5.47 21.24
C PHE A 207 -27.09 5.01 19.79
N SER A 208 -26.43 3.88 19.57
CA SER A 208 -26.51 3.13 18.33
C SER A 208 -26.48 1.65 18.65
N MET A 209 -26.86 0.80 17.69
CA MET A 209 -26.89 -0.64 17.92
C MET A 209 -26.35 -1.41 16.73
N SER A 210 -25.73 -2.54 17.03
CA SER A 210 -25.56 -3.65 16.11
C SER A 210 -26.21 -4.90 16.68
N VAL A 211 -26.56 -5.82 15.79
CA VAL A 211 -27.28 -7.05 16.16
C VAL A 211 -26.50 -8.23 15.65
N ASP A 212 -26.11 -9.09 16.57
CA ASP A 212 -25.75 -10.47 16.26
C ASP A 212 -26.99 -11.37 16.47
N ARG A 213 -26.98 -12.57 15.86
CA ARG A 213 -28.10 -13.52 15.85
C ARG A 213 -28.71 -13.79 17.23
N LYS A 214 -27.95 -13.65 18.32
CA LYS A 214 -28.37 -13.95 19.70
C LYS A 214 -28.37 -12.74 20.64
N VAL A 215 -27.59 -11.72 20.35
CA VAL A 215 -27.28 -10.62 21.27
C VAL A 215 -27.35 -9.29 20.54
N ILE A 216 -27.99 -8.30 21.16
CA ILE A 216 -27.98 -6.92 20.72
C ILE A 216 -26.76 -6.26 21.38
N SER A 217 -25.83 -5.77 20.56
CA SER A 217 -24.75 -4.90 21.03
C SER A 217 -25.25 -3.45 20.97
N LEU A 218 -25.64 -2.93 22.13
CA LEU A 218 -26.03 -1.53 22.29
C LEU A 218 -24.78 -0.72 22.61
N MET A 219 -24.40 0.15 21.68
CA MET A 219 -23.32 1.10 21.88
C MET A 219 -23.88 2.43 22.38
N SER A 220 -23.19 3.07 23.31
CA SER A 220 -23.56 4.38 23.84
C SER A 220 -22.35 5.30 23.93
N LEU A 221 -22.50 6.52 23.45
CA LEU A 221 -21.49 7.56 23.57
C LEU A 221 -21.82 8.43 24.78
N SER A 222 -20.84 8.54 25.68
CA SER A 222 -20.99 9.25 26.95
C SER A 222 -20.32 10.63 26.90
N SER A 223 -20.70 11.51 27.83
CA SER A 223 -20.17 12.87 27.94
C SER A 223 -18.66 12.96 28.23
N ASP A 224 -18.05 11.85 28.65
CA ASP A 224 -16.59 11.70 28.80
C ASP A 224 -15.86 11.54 27.46
N GLY A 225 -16.60 11.48 26.34
CA GLY A 225 -16.07 11.25 25.01
C GLY A 225 -15.71 9.79 24.73
N CYS A 226 -16.15 8.85 25.58
CA CYS A 226 -15.90 7.43 25.42
C CYS A 226 -17.14 6.70 24.85
N VAL A 227 -16.88 5.65 24.08
CA VAL A 227 -17.93 4.75 23.57
C VAL A 227 -17.93 3.50 24.44
N TYR A 228 -19.10 3.17 24.96
CA TYR A 228 -19.35 1.98 25.76
C TYR A 228 -20.21 0.99 24.98
N GLU A 229 -19.99 -0.30 25.21
CA GLU A 229 -20.77 -1.39 24.66
C GLU A 229 -21.57 -2.07 25.77
N THR A 230 -22.81 -2.46 25.47
CA THR A 230 -23.70 -3.20 26.35
C THR A 230 -24.32 -4.37 25.60
N LEU A 231 -24.08 -5.58 26.07
CA LEU A 231 -24.56 -6.81 25.42
C LEU A 231 -25.92 -7.24 26.00
N ILE A 232 -27.00 -7.00 25.26
CA ILE A 232 -28.36 -7.32 25.69
C ILE A 232 -28.81 -8.63 25.02
N PRO A 233 -29.08 -9.71 25.78
CA PRO A 233 -29.52 -10.97 25.20
C PRO A 233 -30.91 -10.81 24.61
N ILE A 234 -31.10 -11.24 23.35
CA ILE A 234 -32.43 -11.21 22.72
C ILE A 234 -33.37 -12.18 23.45
N HIS A 235 -32.86 -13.31 23.93
CA HIS A 235 -33.62 -14.33 24.65
C HIS A 235 -33.19 -14.34 26.13
N PRO A 236 -33.91 -13.62 27.00
CA PRO A 236 -33.63 -13.69 28.43
C PRO A 236 -33.99 -15.05 29.01
N SER A 237 -33.23 -15.49 30.02
CA SER A 237 -33.54 -16.71 30.77
C SER A 237 -34.83 -16.58 31.61
N ASP A 238 -35.18 -15.36 32.05
CA ASP A 238 -36.39 -15.03 32.81
C ASP A 238 -36.92 -13.66 32.34
N PRO A 239 -38.02 -13.59 31.56
CA PRO A 239 -38.53 -12.35 30.98
C PRO A 239 -39.28 -11.45 31.98
N GLU A 240 -39.75 -11.99 33.11
CA GLU A 240 -40.54 -11.23 34.09
C GLU A 240 -39.67 -10.46 35.09
N LYS A 241 -38.41 -10.86 35.25
CA LYS A 241 -37.47 -10.16 36.13
C LYS A 241 -36.68 -9.09 35.38
N ASN A 242 -36.53 -7.93 36.03
CA ASN A 242 -35.60 -6.90 35.59
C ASN A 242 -34.16 -7.45 35.58
N GLN A 243 -33.63 -7.65 34.39
CA GLN A 243 -32.26 -8.13 34.23
C GLN A 243 -31.29 -6.96 34.29
N ARG A 244 -30.08 -7.21 34.77
CA ARG A 244 -29.02 -6.20 34.87
C ARG A 244 -27.97 -6.50 33.82
N VAL A 245 -27.62 -5.50 33.02
CA VAL A 245 -26.58 -5.62 32.00
C VAL A 245 -25.50 -4.57 32.28
N VAL A 246 -24.24 -4.98 32.17
CA VAL A 246 -23.09 -4.16 32.49
C VAL A 246 -22.54 -3.52 31.21
N ARG A 247 -22.09 -2.27 31.34
CA ARG A 247 -21.38 -1.53 30.29
C ARG A 247 -19.89 -1.81 30.33
N SER A 248 -19.33 -2.15 29.18
CA SER A 248 -17.88 -2.25 28.96
C SER A 248 -17.39 -1.09 28.11
N LEU A 249 -16.22 -0.54 28.45
CA LEU A 249 -15.56 0.48 27.63
C LEU A 249 -15.07 -0.14 26.31
N LEU A 250 -15.47 0.44 25.18
CA LEU A 250 -15.08 -0.02 23.84
C LEU A 250 -13.98 0.87 23.24
N LEU A 251 -14.17 2.19 23.27
CA LEU A 251 -13.21 3.18 22.77
C LEU A 251 -13.09 4.34 23.73
N LYS A 252 -11.87 4.84 23.92
CA LYS A 252 -11.56 5.96 24.81
C LYS A 252 -11.26 7.22 23.99
N SER A 253 -11.79 8.36 24.43
CA SER A 253 -11.48 9.69 23.87
C SER A 253 -11.72 9.79 22.35
N VAL A 254 -12.90 9.34 21.91
CA VAL A 254 -13.34 9.46 20.52
C VAL A 254 -13.72 10.90 20.17
N VAL A 255 -14.26 11.63 21.15
CA VAL A 255 -14.71 13.03 21.02
C VAL A 255 -14.17 13.84 22.20
N CYS A 256 -13.99 15.14 22.04
CA CYS A 256 -13.61 16.04 23.14
C CYS A 256 -14.74 16.13 24.19
N GLY A 257 -14.46 15.80 25.46
CA GLY A 257 -15.43 15.79 26.56
C GLY A 257 -16.02 17.16 26.93
N SER A 258 -15.56 18.24 26.31
CA SER A 258 -16.14 19.59 26.46
C SER A 258 -17.23 19.91 25.42
N ALA A 259 -17.53 18.99 24.49
CA ALA A 259 -18.55 19.17 23.47
C ALA A 259 -19.95 19.19 24.10
N ARG A 260 -20.52 20.39 24.24
CA ARG A 260 -21.82 20.63 24.90
C ARG A 260 -23.04 20.39 24.01
N SER A 261 -22.87 20.21 22.71
CA SER A 261 -23.93 19.94 21.72
C SER A 261 -23.32 19.45 20.41
N GLY A 262 -24.03 18.61 19.66
CA GLY A 262 -23.64 18.28 18.27
C GLY A 262 -22.95 16.92 18.06
N VAL A 263 -22.97 16.01 19.03
CA VAL A 263 -22.25 14.73 18.93
C VAL A 263 -23.20 13.57 18.66
N ALA A 264 -22.99 12.87 17.54
CA ALA A 264 -23.72 11.67 17.18
C ALA A 264 -22.77 10.59 16.67
N PHE A 265 -23.16 9.34 16.79
CA PHE A 265 -22.44 8.24 16.16
C PHE A 265 -23.40 7.16 15.68
N THR A 266 -22.95 6.37 14.72
CA THR A 266 -23.68 5.22 14.20
C THR A 266 -22.75 4.05 13.96
N VAL A 267 -23.23 2.85 14.20
CA VAL A 267 -22.52 1.61 13.87
C VAL A 267 -22.68 1.34 12.38
N LEU A 268 -21.57 1.23 11.65
CA LEU A 268 -21.55 1.01 10.20
C LEU A 268 -21.59 -0.49 9.87
N ASP A 269 -20.76 -1.25 10.58
CA ASP A 269 -20.66 -2.70 10.46
C ASP A 269 -20.25 -3.34 11.81
N GLN A 270 -19.74 -4.57 11.81
CA GLN A 270 -19.33 -5.26 13.04
C GLN A 270 -18.11 -4.62 13.74
N ASP A 271 -17.22 -4.00 12.97
CA ASP A 271 -15.91 -3.52 13.45
C ASP A 271 -15.73 -2.00 13.28
N HIS A 272 -16.67 -1.28 12.66
CA HIS A 272 -16.54 0.13 12.33
C HIS A 272 -17.71 0.97 12.86
N ILE A 273 -17.37 2.12 13.41
CA ILE A 273 -18.33 3.15 13.81
C ILE A 273 -18.00 4.48 13.13
N ALA A 274 -19.02 5.23 12.72
CA ALA A 274 -18.87 6.62 12.30
C ALA A 274 -19.28 7.54 13.44
N VAL A 275 -18.43 8.52 13.74
CA VAL A 275 -18.61 9.47 14.83
C VAL A 275 -18.52 10.88 14.28
N LEU A 276 -19.57 11.65 14.54
CA LEU A 276 -19.69 13.06 14.24
C LEU A 276 -19.44 13.86 15.51
N GLY A 277 -18.37 14.65 15.54
CA GLY A 277 -18.04 15.49 16.68
C GLY A 277 -16.62 16.06 16.59
N PRO A 278 -16.25 16.99 17.49
CA PRO A 278 -14.90 17.52 17.55
C PRO A 278 -13.94 16.45 18.13
N PRO A 279 -12.91 16.03 17.38
CA PRO A 279 -11.93 15.09 17.90
C PRO A 279 -11.12 15.73 19.04
N PRO A 280 -10.47 14.95 19.91
CA PRO A 280 -9.74 15.50 21.06
C PRO A 280 -8.65 16.52 20.71
N SER A 281 -8.08 16.41 19.50
CA SER A 281 -6.98 17.23 19.00
C SER A 281 -7.41 18.45 18.17
N ALA A 282 -8.67 18.52 17.71
CA ALA A 282 -9.13 19.59 16.83
C ALA A 282 -10.36 20.31 17.41
N SER A 283 -10.39 21.64 17.24
CA SER A 283 -11.53 22.46 17.69
C SER A 283 -12.73 22.41 16.75
N LYS A 284 -12.55 21.90 15.52
CA LYS A 284 -13.60 21.81 14.49
C LYS A 284 -14.29 20.46 14.51
N GLU A 285 -15.58 20.47 14.20
CA GLU A 285 -16.36 19.24 14.05
C GLU A 285 -15.83 18.40 12.87
N CYS A 286 -15.71 17.10 13.09
CA CYS A 286 -15.24 16.16 12.10
C CYS A 286 -16.21 14.97 12.02
N LEU A 287 -16.32 14.40 10.82
CA LEU A 287 -16.86 13.06 10.63
C LEU A 287 -15.69 12.09 10.59
N SER A 288 -15.64 11.16 11.53
CA SER A 288 -14.54 10.21 11.70
C SER A 288 -15.05 8.77 11.67
N ILE A 289 -14.30 7.87 11.02
CA ILE A 289 -14.58 6.43 11.06
C ILE A 289 -13.51 5.75 11.93
N TRP A 290 -13.98 5.05 12.96
CA TRP A 290 -13.16 4.33 13.92
C TRP A 290 -13.34 2.84 13.76
N ASN A 291 -12.25 2.10 13.93
CA ASN A 291 -12.26 0.66 14.03
C ASN A 291 -12.33 0.25 15.50
N THR A 292 -13.38 -0.46 15.89
CA THR A 292 -13.62 -0.93 17.26
C THR A 292 -12.73 -2.11 17.62
N LYS A 293 -12.37 -2.97 16.66
CA LYS A 293 -11.55 -4.17 16.86
C LYS A 293 -10.09 -3.85 17.19
N PHE A 294 -9.50 -2.89 16.48
CA PHE A 294 -8.12 -2.44 16.68
C PHE A 294 -8.02 -1.12 17.45
N GLN A 295 -9.15 -0.49 17.77
CA GLN A 295 -9.24 0.79 18.47
C GLN A 295 -8.47 1.93 17.77
N THR A 296 -8.54 1.95 16.43
CA THR A 296 -7.81 2.92 15.60
C THR A 296 -8.75 3.84 14.84
N LEU A 297 -8.37 5.11 14.71
CA LEU A 297 -8.99 6.04 13.76
C LEU A 297 -8.52 5.67 12.34
N GLN A 298 -9.44 5.39 11.42
CA GLN A 298 -9.10 5.03 10.04
C GLN A 298 -9.13 6.22 9.11
N THR A 299 -10.16 7.06 9.22
CA THR A 299 -10.29 8.28 8.40
C THR A 299 -11.09 9.35 9.13
N SER A 300 -10.83 10.61 8.80
CA SER A 300 -11.51 11.77 9.37
C SER A 300 -11.65 12.85 8.30
N ARG A 301 -12.82 13.51 8.27
CA ARG A 301 -13.14 14.62 7.37
C ARG A 301 -13.59 15.81 8.20
N GLU A 302 -12.90 16.94 8.04
CA GLU A 302 -13.28 18.20 8.70
C GLU A 302 -14.55 18.78 8.10
N LEU A 303 -15.43 19.30 8.97
CA LEU A 303 -16.70 19.93 8.60
C LEU A 303 -16.72 21.39 9.09
N PRO A 304 -16.18 22.34 8.29
CA PRO A 304 -15.92 23.70 8.77
C PRO A 304 -17.16 24.55 9.04
N GLN A 305 -18.32 24.19 8.49
CA GLN A 305 -19.58 24.94 8.63
C GLN A 305 -20.41 24.51 9.85
N GLY A 306 -19.90 23.60 10.69
CA GLY A 306 -20.63 23.03 11.81
C GLY A 306 -21.80 22.12 11.38
N THR A 307 -22.34 21.36 12.32
CA THR A 307 -23.38 20.34 12.10
C THR A 307 -24.47 20.41 13.18
N SER A 308 -25.62 19.78 12.94
CA SER A 308 -26.70 19.67 13.94
C SER A 308 -26.49 18.55 14.95
N GLY A 309 -25.38 17.80 14.87
CA GLY A 309 -25.18 16.59 15.67
C GLY A 309 -26.15 15.46 15.36
N GLN A 310 -26.62 15.37 14.12
CA GLN A 310 -27.43 14.26 13.64
C GLN A 310 -26.71 13.54 12.52
N LEU A 311 -26.72 12.21 12.59
CA LEU A 311 -26.06 11.32 11.65
C LEU A 311 -27.02 10.19 11.31
N TRP A 312 -27.35 10.04 10.02
CA TRP A 312 -28.09 8.89 9.51
C TRP A 312 -27.23 8.06 8.57
N TYR A 313 -27.57 6.79 8.47
CA TYR A 313 -26.83 5.82 7.69
C TYR A 313 -27.80 4.89 6.97
N TYR A 314 -27.61 4.74 5.65
CA TYR A 314 -28.30 3.75 4.84
C TYR A 314 -27.41 3.27 3.69
N GLY A 315 -27.29 1.96 3.52
CA GLY A 315 -26.52 1.36 2.43
C GLY A 315 -25.03 1.63 2.56
N GLU A 316 -24.45 2.42 1.67
CA GLU A 316 -23.05 2.87 1.74
C GLU A 316 -22.96 4.40 1.91
N ASN A 317 -24.04 5.03 2.35
CA ASN A 317 -24.18 6.48 2.41
C ASN A 317 -24.43 6.98 3.84
N LEU A 318 -23.66 7.99 4.25
CA LEU A 318 -23.87 8.77 5.46
C LEU A 318 -24.56 10.08 5.13
N PHE A 319 -25.61 10.41 5.88
CA PHE A 319 -26.34 11.66 5.75
C PHE A 319 -26.06 12.53 6.97
N ILE A 320 -25.57 13.74 6.72
CA ILE A 320 -25.28 14.73 7.75
C ILE A 320 -25.87 16.09 7.38
N LEU A 321 -26.29 16.87 8.38
CA LEU A 321 -26.58 18.28 8.15
C LEU A 321 -25.27 19.07 8.30
N HIS A 322 -24.74 19.58 7.19
CA HIS A 322 -23.56 20.43 7.16
C HIS A 322 -24.00 21.88 6.93
N GLY A 323 -23.87 22.72 7.96
CA GLY A 323 -24.48 24.05 7.98
C GLY A 323 -26.01 23.98 7.89
N LYS A 324 -26.57 24.35 6.73
CA LYS A 324 -28.03 24.34 6.47
C LYS A 324 -28.44 23.30 5.42
N PHE A 325 -27.50 22.50 4.95
CA PHE A 325 -27.71 21.61 3.83
C PHE A 325 -27.47 20.16 4.23
N LEU A 326 -28.35 19.28 3.76
CA LEU A 326 -28.16 17.84 3.89
C LEU A 326 -27.07 17.39 2.92
N THR A 327 -25.98 16.84 3.43
CA THR A 327 -24.85 16.33 2.66
C THR A 327 -24.82 14.81 2.77
N VAL A 328 -24.62 14.15 1.63
CA VAL A 328 -24.41 12.72 1.54
C VAL A 328 -22.93 12.47 1.37
N ILE A 329 -22.38 11.61 2.20
CA ILE A 329 -20.98 11.18 2.15
C ILE A 329 -20.97 9.67 1.98
N PRO A 330 -20.65 9.17 0.77
CA PRO A 330 -20.42 7.75 0.57
C PRO A 330 -19.21 7.29 1.39
N TYR A 331 -19.26 6.06 1.87
CA TYR A 331 -18.15 5.46 2.58
C TYR A 331 -17.96 4.01 2.16
N LYS A 332 -16.70 3.57 2.21
CA LYS A 332 -16.33 2.17 2.01
C LYS A 332 -15.71 1.65 3.28
N CYS A 333 -16.19 0.51 3.77
CA CYS A 333 -15.62 -0.21 4.91
C CYS A 333 -15.10 -1.57 4.43
N GLU A 334 -13.78 -1.74 4.40
CA GLU A 334 -13.17 -3.04 4.17
C GLU A 334 -13.14 -3.86 5.46
N VAL A 335 -13.08 -5.19 5.34
CA VAL A 335 -12.92 -6.09 6.49
C VAL A 335 -11.65 -5.72 7.29
N SER A 336 -11.81 -5.57 8.59
CA SER A 336 -10.72 -5.18 9.49
C SER A 336 -9.60 -6.22 9.47
N SER A 337 -8.42 -5.82 8.98
CA SER A 337 -7.20 -6.61 9.01
C SER A 337 -6.07 -5.87 9.72
N LEU A 338 -5.18 -6.62 10.38
CA LEU A 338 -4.00 -6.05 11.02
C LEU A 338 -3.08 -5.35 10.00
N ALA A 339 -2.95 -5.92 8.79
CA ALA A 339 -2.18 -5.32 7.70
C ALA A 339 -2.78 -3.97 7.27
N GLY A 340 -4.11 -3.86 7.23
CA GLY A 340 -4.82 -2.60 7.00
C GLY A 340 -4.56 -1.59 8.12
N ALA A 341 -4.72 -1.99 9.38
CA ALA A 341 -4.50 -1.11 10.53
C ALA A 341 -3.04 -0.60 10.64
N LEU A 342 -2.06 -1.39 10.20
CA LEU A 342 -0.63 -1.03 10.19
C LEU A 342 -0.19 -0.28 8.92
N GLY A 343 -1.11 0.00 7.98
CA GLY A 343 -0.78 0.67 6.71
C GLY A 343 0.07 -0.17 5.74
N LYS A 344 0.15 -1.49 5.97
CA LYS A 344 0.93 -2.43 5.14
C LYS A 344 0.11 -3.09 4.03
N LEU A 345 -1.20 -2.84 3.99
CA LEU A 345 -2.05 -3.35 2.93
C LEU A 345 -1.76 -2.57 1.63
N LYS A 346 -1.15 -3.25 0.66
CA LYS A 346 -0.98 -2.71 -0.69
C LYS A 346 -2.36 -2.40 -1.24
N HIS A 347 -2.64 -1.13 -1.49
CA HIS A 347 -3.86 -0.74 -2.20
C HIS A 347 -3.66 -1.22 -3.64
N SER A 348 -4.54 -2.09 -4.12
CA SER A 348 -4.66 -2.30 -5.56
C SER A 348 -5.07 -0.96 -6.15
N GLN A 349 -4.11 -0.23 -6.74
CA GLN A 349 -4.46 0.90 -7.57
C GLN A 349 -5.39 0.36 -8.66
N ASP A 350 -6.56 0.98 -8.80
CA ASP A 350 -7.45 0.68 -9.92
C ASP A 350 -6.65 0.81 -11.22
N PRO A 351 -6.77 -0.13 -12.17
CA PRO A 351 -6.00 -0.15 -13.41
C PRO A 351 -6.27 1.04 -14.36
N GLY A 352 -7.02 2.06 -13.92
CA GLY A 352 -7.35 3.27 -14.68
C GLY A 352 -6.68 4.57 -14.21
N THR A 353 -6.02 4.59 -13.05
CA THR A 353 -5.35 5.82 -12.58
C THR A 353 -3.91 5.80 -13.06
N HIS A 354 -3.65 6.39 -14.23
CA HIS A 354 -2.28 6.69 -14.65
C HIS A 354 -1.61 7.51 -13.55
N ALA A 355 -0.72 6.88 -12.78
CA ALA A 355 0.19 7.58 -11.90
C ALA A 355 1.07 8.48 -12.77
N MET A 356 0.71 9.76 -12.87
CA MET A 356 1.59 10.78 -13.38
C MET A 356 2.84 10.76 -12.49
N PRO A 357 4.04 10.42 -13.02
CA PRO A 357 5.24 10.52 -12.22
C PRO A 357 5.45 12.00 -11.93
N HIS A 358 5.24 12.39 -10.67
CA HIS A 358 5.59 13.72 -10.20
C HIS A 358 7.11 13.84 -10.16
N PHE A 359 7.74 14.11 -11.29
CA PHE A 359 9.09 14.63 -11.30
C PHE A 359 9.04 16.06 -10.81
N VAL A 360 9.64 16.33 -9.64
CA VAL A 360 9.82 17.69 -9.14
C VAL A 360 10.98 18.30 -9.93
N ASN A 361 10.64 19.11 -10.92
CA ASN A 361 11.62 19.90 -11.65
C ASN A 361 12.11 21.07 -10.76
N TRP A 362 13.28 20.89 -10.15
CA TRP A 362 13.94 21.90 -9.32
C TRP A 362 14.52 23.08 -10.13
N GLU A 363 14.58 23.00 -11.46
CA GLU A 363 15.04 24.12 -12.31
C GLU A 363 13.91 25.13 -12.60
N THR A 364 12.65 24.76 -12.35
CA THR A 364 11.48 25.65 -12.52
C THR A 364 11.06 26.42 -11.26
N SER A 365 11.63 26.13 -10.09
CA SER A 365 11.29 26.83 -8.83
C SER A 365 12.05 28.15 -8.65
N LEU A 366 11.97 29.05 -9.64
CA LEU A 366 12.28 30.48 -9.45
C LEU A 366 11.06 31.39 -9.62
N GLY A 367 9.85 30.81 -9.52
CA GLY A 367 8.59 31.54 -9.69
C GLY A 367 7.41 30.89 -8.97
N CYS A 368 7.45 30.83 -7.63
CA CYS A 368 6.22 30.67 -6.85
C CYS A 368 6.39 31.38 -5.51
N GLY A 369 5.96 32.65 -5.47
CA GLY A 369 5.92 33.43 -4.25
C GLY A 369 4.76 32.97 -3.36
N LEU A 370 5.05 32.75 -2.09
CA LEU A 370 4.05 32.75 -1.02
C LEU A 370 3.29 34.09 -1.08
N GLY A 371 1.98 34.02 -1.27
CA GLY A 371 1.10 35.17 -1.07
C GLY A 371 1.00 35.51 0.42
N SER A 372 1.84 36.43 0.88
CA SER A 372 1.55 37.30 2.03
C SER A 372 1.96 38.72 1.66
N GLN A 373 0.99 39.62 1.69
CA GLN A 373 1.13 41.02 1.31
C GLN A 373 2.12 41.76 2.21
N ASN A 374 3.07 42.48 1.61
CA ASN A 374 3.28 43.93 1.76
C ASN A 374 4.71 44.36 1.39
N SER A 375 4.80 45.57 0.83
CA SER A 375 5.97 46.43 0.60
C SER A 375 6.72 46.33 -0.76
N GLU A 376 6.51 47.41 -1.51
CA GLU A 376 7.39 48.16 -2.41
C GLU A 376 8.48 47.50 -3.28
N GLN A 377 8.38 47.88 -4.56
CA GLN A 377 9.34 47.76 -5.66
C GLN A 377 10.83 47.81 -5.28
N SER A 378 11.61 46.89 -5.85
CA SER A 378 12.89 47.25 -6.47
C SER A 378 13.24 46.34 -7.64
N LYS A 379 13.32 46.95 -8.82
CA LYS A 379 13.78 46.37 -10.08
C LYS A 379 15.29 46.12 -10.01
N ARG A 380 15.76 44.89 -10.20
CA ARG A 380 17.09 44.64 -10.78
C ARG A 380 17.02 43.60 -11.89
N ILE A 381 17.14 44.14 -13.10
CA ILE A 381 17.25 43.46 -14.38
C ILE A 381 18.63 42.79 -14.47
N LEU A 382 18.67 41.46 -14.59
CA LEU A 382 19.84 40.75 -15.14
C LEU A 382 19.51 40.35 -16.58
N ARG A 383 20.07 41.13 -17.50
CA ARG A 383 19.95 40.98 -18.96
C ARG A 383 20.53 39.63 -19.39
N ARG A 384 19.69 38.70 -19.85
CA ARG A 384 20.13 37.65 -20.77
C ARG A 384 19.69 38.05 -22.19
N ARG A 385 20.68 38.20 -23.08
CA ARG A 385 20.51 38.55 -24.50
C ARG A 385 19.53 37.56 -25.13
N LYS A 386 18.34 38.04 -25.49
CA LYS A 386 17.38 37.34 -26.34
C LYS A 386 17.90 37.46 -27.78
N ILE A 387 18.46 36.39 -28.32
CA ILE A 387 18.59 36.24 -29.77
C ILE A 387 17.23 35.69 -30.20
N GLU A 388 16.40 36.55 -30.80
CA GLU A 388 15.20 36.13 -31.51
C GLU A 388 15.64 35.47 -32.82
N VAL A 389 15.56 34.14 -32.87
CA VAL A 389 15.40 33.43 -34.13
C VAL A 389 13.94 33.01 -34.20
N SER A 390 13.23 33.54 -35.19
CA SER A 390 11.89 33.11 -35.56
C SER A 390 11.94 31.65 -36.05
N ALA A 391 11.39 30.73 -35.27
CA ALA A 391 11.06 29.38 -35.74
C ALA A 391 9.54 29.17 -35.59
N GLN A 392 8.92 28.72 -36.67
CA GLN A 392 7.53 28.27 -36.74
C GLN A 392 7.25 27.15 -35.71
N PRO A 393 5.99 26.88 -35.32
CA PRO A 393 5.68 25.80 -34.38
C PRO A 393 5.81 24.44 -35.09
N GLU A 394 7.02 23.89 -35.12
CA GLU A 394 7.22 22.49 -35.50
C GLU A 394 6.77 21.58 -34.35
N VAL A 395 6.00 20.54 -34.69
CA VAL A 395 5.63 19.44 -33.78
C VAL A 395 6.92 18.90 -33.14
N PRO A 396 6.98 18.74 -31.80
CA PRO A 396 8.22 18.36 -31.13
C PRO A 396 8.74 17.04 -31.69
N ALA A 397 10.02 17.01 -32.07
CA ALA A 397 10.67 15.88 -32.75
C ALA A 397 10.47 14.53 -32.03
N SER A 398 10.28 14.53 -30.71
CA SER A 398 9.95 13.35 -29.90
C SER A 398 8.61 12.71 -30.26
N THR A 399 7.58 13.51 -30.54
CA THR A 399 6.23 13.02 -30.90
C THR A 399 6.17 12.49 -32.32
N GLN A 400 6.97 13.03 -33.23
CA GLN A 400 7.14 12.48 -34.58
C GLN A 400 7.82 11.10 -34.51
N LEU A 401 8.88 10.97 -33.72
CA LEU A 401 9.64 9.73 -33.59
C LEU A 401 8.83 8.58 -32.96
N LEU A 402 8.04 8.87 -31.92
CA LEU A 402 7.14 7.89 -31.31
C LEU A 402 6.05 7.41 -32.30
N ALA A 403 5.56 8.28 -33.17
CA ALA A 403 4.61 7.91 -34.22
C ALA A 403 5.25 7.04 -35.33
N THR A 404 6.48 7.37 -35.73
CA THR A 404 7.29 6.61 -36.70
C THR A 404 7.59 5.19 -36.20
N VAL A 405 7.92 5.04 -34.91
CA VAL A 405 8.20 3.74 -34.28
C VAL A 405 7.03 2.75 -34.43
N GLN A 406 5.80 3.24 -34.41
CA GLN A 406 4.60 2.40 -34.48
C GLN A 406 4.30 1.84 -35.87
N LYS A 407 4.79 2.45 -36.96
CA LYS A 407 4.32 2.12 -38.32
C LYS A 407 5.42 1.88 -39.35
N ASP A 408 6.62 2.42 -39.18
CA ASP A 408 7.61 2.46 -40.25
C ASP A 408 8.62 1.29 -40.22
N SER A 409 9.43 1.16 -41.27
CA SER A 409 10.49 0.13 -41.38
C SER A 409 11.69 0.41 -40.47
N GLU A 410 12.43 -0.63 -40.07
CA GLU A 410 13.62 -0.52 -39.20
C GLU A 410 14.64 0.52 -39.71
N LYS A 411 14.91 0.54 -41.01
CA LYS A 411 15.85 1.49 -41.64
C LYS A 411 15.38 2.94 -41.55
N HIS A 412 14.06 3.17 -41.59
CA HIS A 412 13.50 4.51 -41.46
C HIS A 412 13.56 5.00 -40.02
N ILE A 413 13.23 4.10 -39.06
CA ILE A 413 13.35 4.36 -37.63
C ILE A 413 14.80 4.73 -37.25
N GLU A 414 15.79 4.02 -37.79
CA GLU A 414 17.19 4.30 -37.52
C GLU A 414 17.64 5.70 -38.00
N VAL A 415 17.16 6.14 -39.17
CA VAL A 415 17.48 7.47 -39.71
C VAL A 415 16.86 8.58 -38.86
N GLU A 416 15.60 8.43 -38.45
CA GLU A 416 14.93 9.41 -37.58
C GLU A 416 15.54 9.42 -36.17
N LEU A 417 15.94 8.26 -35.65
CA LEU A 417 16.65 8.18 -34.37
C LEU A 417 17.97 8.94 -34.41
N ARG A 418 18.78 8.78 -35.47
CA ARG A 418 20.04 9.53 -35.60
C ARG A 418 19.80 11.05 -35.68
N LYS A 419 18.75 11.49 -36.35
CA LYS A 419 18.38 12.92 -36.38
C LYS A 419 18.02 13.42 -34.98
N PHE A 420 17.26 12.65 -34.21
CA PHE A 420 16.88 13.02 -32.84
C PHE A 420 18.06 13.05 -31.88
N LEU A 421 18.96 12.05 -31.96
CA LEU A 421 20.17 12.01 -31.13
C LEU A 421 21.14 13.17 -31.43
N ALA A 422 21.06 13.76 -32.63
CA ALA A 422 21.84 14.94 -33.02
C ALA A 422 21.27 16.27 -32.47
N VAL A 423 20.01 16.29 -31.99
CA VAL A 423 19.39 17.46 -31.37
C VAL A 423 19.97 17.68 -29.96
N LYS A 424 20.05 18.95 -29.54
CA LYS A 424 20.60 19.33 -28.23
C LYS A 424 19.81 18.66 -27.08
N ARG A 425 20.51 17.96 -26.18
CA ARG A 425 19.94 17.26 -25.01
C ARG A 425 19.12 18.23 -24.14
N THR A 426 17.82 17.95 -24.00
CA THR A 426 16.88 18.60 -23.09
C THR A 426 16.81 17.83 -21.75
N PRO A 427 16.33 18.43 -20.65
CA PRO A 427 16.18 17.72 -19.38
C PRO A 427 15.23 16.51 -19.49
N ASP A 428 14.20 16.58 -20.35
CA ASP A 428 13.26 15.49 -20.63
C ASP A 428 13.83 14.39 -21.55
N PHE A 429 15.12 14.45 -21.92
CA PHE A 429 15.72 13.51 -22.86
C PHE A 429 15.73 12.05 -22.35
N HIS A 430 15.86 11.86 -21.03
CA HIS A 430 15.86 10.52 -20.41
C HIS A 430 14.50 9.82 -20.54
N THR A 431 13.40 10.53 -20.26
CA THR A 431 12.04 9.99 -20.33
C THR A 431 11.64 9.72 -21.77
N VAL A 432 11.93 10.65 -22.68
CA VAL A 432 11.63 10.48 -24.11
C VAL A 432 12.36 9.27 -24.70
N ILE A 433 13.62 9.04 -24.34
CA ILE A 433 14.34 7.83 -24.79
C ILE A 433 13.72 6.56 -24.19
N GLY A 434 13.35 6.59 -22.91
CA GLY A 434 12.63 5.49 -22.26
C GLY A 434 11.32 5.16 -22.98
N ASP A 435 10.52 6.17 -23.29
CA ASP A 435 9.25 6.04 -24.02
C ASP A 435 9.45 5.47 -25.43
N VAL A 436 10.51 5.89 -26.14
CA VAL A 436 10.87 5.36 -27.46
C VAL A 436 11.22 3.87 -27.38
N ILE A 437 11.97 3.44 -26.35
CA ILE A 437 12.28 2.02 -26.14
C ILE A 437 11.02 1.25 -25.78
N ILE A 438 10.17 1.76 -24.89
CA ILE A 438 8.90 1.12 -24.52
C ILE A 438 8.02 0.95 -25.78
N GLY A 439 7.96 1.97 -26.64
CA GLY A 439 7.26 1.90 -27.92
C GLY A 439 7.84 0.84 -28.87
N LEU A 440 9.17 0.80 -29.02
CA LEU A 440 9.86 -0.21 -29.84
C LEU A 440 9.62 -1.63 -29.30
N LEU A 441 9.75 -1.84 -28.00
CA LEU A 441 9.52 -3.12 -27.34
C LEU A 441 8.05 -3.55 -27.41
N GLY A 442 7.12 -2.59 -27.28
CA GLY A 442 5.68 -2.84 -27.49
C GLY A 442 5.40 -3.39 -28.89
N ARG A 443 6.08 -2.86 -29.90
CA ARG A 443 6.00 -3.39 -31.26
C ARG A 443 6.70 -4.74 -31.42
N CYS A 444 7.87 -4.96 -30.81
CA CYS A 444 8.53 -6.27 -30.83
C CYS A 444 7.66 -7.39 -30.23
N LYS A 445 6.90 -7.08 -29.16
CA LYS A 445 5.96 -8.02 -28.53
C LYS A 445 4.73 -8.28 -29.41
N ALA A 446 4.27 -7.29 -30.17
CA ALA A 446 3.15 -7.43 -31.10
C ALA A 446 3.53 -8.12 -32.43
N GLU A 447 4.76 -7.90 -32.92
CA GLU A 447 5.28 -8.39 -34.20
C GLU A 447 6.55 -9.22 -33.96
N PRO A 448 6.47 -10.56 -33.76
CA PRO A 448 7.63 -11.39 -33.38
C PRO A 448 8.78 -11.42 -34.40
N SER A 449 8.49 -11.09 -35.67
CA SER A 449 9.45 -10.98 -36.78
C SER A 449 10.22 -9.65 -36.82
N PHE A 450 9.75 -8.64 -36.07
CA PHE A 450 10.37 -7.32 -36.02
C PHE A 450 11.25 -7.21 -34.77
N TYR A 451 12.57 -7.14 -34.98
CA TYR A 451 13.54 -6.96 -33.90
C TYR A 451 14.54 -5.85 -34.30
N PRO A 452 14.36 -4.61 -33.80
CA PRO A 452 15.14 -3.45 -34.21
C PRO A 452 16.49 -3.41 -33.49
N ARG A 453 17.38 -4.34 -33.85
CA ARG A 453 18.68 -4.53 -33.17
C ARG A 453 19.55 -3.27 -33.23
N ASN A 454 19.69 -2.66 -34.40
CA ASN A 454 20.56 -1.49 -34.58
C ASN A 454 20.04 -0.24 -33.86
N PRO A 455 18.73 0.11 -33.94
CA PRO A 455 18.16 1.18 -33.12
C PRO A 455 18.34 0.96 -31.62
N LEU A 456 18.14 -0.26 -31.11
CA LEU A 456 18.32 -0.57 -29.69
C LEU A 456 19.77 -0.39 -29.25
N MET A 457 20.75 -0.85 -30.03
CA MET A 457 22.17 -0.63 -29.73
C MET A 457 22.54 0.86 -29.68
N GLN A 458 22.05 1.66 -30.64
CA GLN A 458 22.29 3.11 -30.66
C GLN A 458 21.70 3.82 -29.44
N LEU A 459 20.53 3.37 -28.98
CA LEU A 459 19.88 3.92 -27.79
C LEU A 459 20.65 3.56 -26.51
N ILE A 460 21.11 2.32 -26.36
CA ILE A 460 21.91 1.91 -25.21
C ILE A 460 23.19 2.73 -25.13
N GLN A 461 23.94 2.85 -26.24
CA GLN A 461 25.18 3.64 -26.34
C GLN A 461 25.07 5.12 -25.96
N THR A 462 23.87 5.67 -25.77
CA THR A 462 23.70 7.02 -25.23
C THR A 462 24.16 7.16 -23.77
N HIS A 463 24.27 6.06 -23.01
CA HIS A 463 24.59 6.02 -21.57
C HIS A 463 23.58 6.75 -20.66
N VAL A 464 22.34 6.93 -21.13
CA VAL A 464 21.27 7.71 -20.47
C VAL A 464 20.21 6.80 -19.83
N LEU A 465 20.28 5.50 -20.10
CA LEU A 465 19.27 4.49 -19.79
C LEU A 465 19.56 3.70 -18.52
N SER A 466 18.49 3.18 -17.93
CA SER A 466 18.50 2.29 -16.75
C SER A 466 17.47 1.18 -16.95
N TYR A 467 17.59 0.10 -16.16
CA TYR A 467 16.63 -1.00 -16.19
C TYR A 467 15.22 -0.51 -15.82
N SER A 468 15.11 0.35 -14.81
CA SER A 468 13.82 0.96 -14.38
C SER A 468 13.09 1.74 -15.47
N LEU A 469 13.81 2.38 -16.40
CA LEU A 469 13.23 3.12 -17.51
C LEU A 469 12.81 2.21 -18.68
N CYS A 470 13.38 1.00 -18.78
CA CYS A 470 13.08 0.06 -19.86
C CYS A 470 13.09 -1.41 -19.41
N PRO A 471 12.20 -1.81 -18.48
CA PRO A 471 12.28 -3.12 -17.82
C PRO A 471 12.13 -4.30 -18.79
N GLY A 472 11.44 -4.11 -19.91
CA GLY A 472 11.26 -5.16 -20.92
C GLY A 472 12.42 -5.36 -21.90
N LEU A 473 13.46 -4.51 -21.88
CA LEU A 473 14.54 -4.59 -22.87
C LEU A 473 15.40 -5.85 -22.68
N MET A 474 15.85 -6.09 -21.45
CA MET A 474 16.66 -7.26 -21.13
C MET A 474 15.83 -8.55 -21.21
N GLU A 475 14.53 -8.52 -20.88
CA GLU A 475 13.63 -9.67 -21.06
C GLU A 475 13.57 -10.11 -22.53
N VAL A 476 13.33 -9.18 -23.46
CA VAL A 476 13.28 -9.48 -24.89
C VAL A 476 14.65 -9.93 -25.42
N ALA A 477 15.74 -9.33 -24.94
CA ALA A 477 17.10 -9.73 -25.31
C ALA A 477 17.45 -11.14 -24.81
N LEU A 478 16.98 -11.54 -23.62
CA LEU A 478 17.11 -12.89 -23.08
C LEU A 478 16.30 -13.90 -23.92
N GLU A 479 15.06 -13.58 -24.28
CA GLU A 479 14.22 -14.43 -25.15
C GLU A 479 14.82 -14.65 -26.54
N LYS A 480 15.41 -13.60 -27.12
CA LYS A 480 16.07 -13.65 -28.44
C LYS A 480 17.53 -14.13 -28.37
N THR A 481 18.05 -14.39 -27.18
CA THR A 481 19.46 -14.78 -26.94
C THR A 481 20.48 -13.80 -27.54
N ASP A 482 20.18 -12.50 -27.56
CA ASP A 482 21.08 -11.47 -28.12
C ASP A 482 22.15 -11.06 -27.10
N VAL A 483 23.25 -11.80 -27.10
CA VAL A 483 24.37 -11.63 -26.16
C VAL A 483 25.02 -10.24 -26.21
N GLN A 484 25.01 -9.56 -27.36
CA GLN A 484 25.63 -8.24 -27.51
C GLN A 484 24.84 -7.16 -26.77
N ILE A 485 23.51 -7.17 -26.91
CA ILE A 485 22.63 -6.25 -26.19
C ILE A 485 22.70 -6.54 -24.69
N LEU A 486 22.70 -7.81 -24.28
CA LEU A 486 22.83 -8.18 -22.86
C LEU A 486 24.16 -7.70 -22.27
N GLN A 487 25.28 -7.86 -22.99
CA GLN A 487 26.59 -7.37 -22.55
C GLN A 487 26.60 -5.85 -22.38
N LEU A 488 26.03 -5.11 -23.33
CA LEU A 488 25.95 -3.64 -23.26
C LEU A 488 25.07 -3.17 -22.09
N CYS A 489 23.92 -3.82 -21.87
CA CYS A 489 23.04 -3.50 -20.74
C CYS A 489 23.74 -3.77 -19.40
N LEU A 490 24.42 -4.92 -19.25
CA LEU A 490 25.18 -5.26 -18.03
C LEU A 490 26.29 -4.26 -17.72
N GLN A 491 26.92 -3.68 -18.74
CA GLN A 491 27.99 -2.69 -18.56
C GLN A 491 27.46 -1.28 -18.25
N GLN A 492 26.25 -0.94 -18.66
CA GLN A 492 25.75 0.45 -18.62
C GLN A 492 24.63 0.69 -17.63
N PHE A 493 23.79 -0.31 -17.33
CA PHE A 493 22.64 -0.12 -16.46
C PHE A 493 23.05 -0.27 -14.99
N PRO A 494 22.75 0.73 -14.14
CA PRO A 494 23.16 0.72 -12.74
C PRO A 494 22.24 -0.10 -11.82
N ASP A 495 21.03 -0.43 -12.28
CA ASP A 495 19.90 -0.91 -11.45
C ASP A 495 19.31 -2.23 -11.96
N ILE A 496 20.15 -3.12 -12.49
CA ILE A 496 19.72 -4.43 -12.99
C ILE A 496 19.35 -5.36 -11.81
N PRO A 497 18.15 -5.96 -11.79
CA PRO A 497 17.78 -6.93 -10.76
C PRO A 497 18.65 -8.19 -10.80
N GLU A 498 18.97 -8.75 -9.64
CA GLU A 498 19.81 -9.94 -9.51
C GLU A 498 19.23 -11.17 -10.23
N SER A 499 17.90 -11.27 -10.31
CA SER A 499 17.21 -12.32 -11.07
C SER A 499 17.56 -12.28 -12.56
N VAL A 500 17.66 -11.09 -13.14
CA VAL A 500 18.01 -10.85 -14.55
C VAL A 500 19.50 -11.09 -14.77
N THR A 501 20.36 -10.65 -13.85
CA THR A 501 21.80 -10.95 -13.87
C THR A 501 22.07 -12.45 -13.85
N CYS A 502 21.38 -13.21 -12.98
CA CYS A 502 21.47 -14.67 -12.96
C CYS A 502 20.92 -15.32 -14.24
N ALA A 503 19.85 -14.78 -14.85
CA ALA A 503 19.36 -15.27 -16.13
C ALA A 503 20.39 -15.07 -17.25
N CYS A 504 21.08 -13.92 -17.29
CA CYS A 504 22.20 -13.67 -18.19
C CYS A 504 23.33 -14.69 -17.96
N LEU A 505 23.72 -14.93 -16.70
CA LEU A 505 24.74 -15.91 -16.34
C LEU A 505 24.41 -17.32 -16.86
N LYS A 506 23.16 -17.77 -16.67
CA LYS A 506 22.71 -19.07 -17.15
C LYS A 506 22.82 -19.17 -18.67
N ILE A 507 22.38 -18.14 -19.40
CA ILE A 507 22.46 -18.14 -20.87
C ILE A 507 23.92 -18.14 -21.34
N PHE A 508 24.78 -17.27 -20.79
CA PHE A 508 26.19 -17.19 -21.20
C PHE A 508 26.97 -18.50 -20.94
N LEU A 509 26.60 -19.24 -19.90
CA LEU A 509 27.18 -20.56 -19.62
C LEU A 509 26.58 -21.68 -20.48
N SER A 510 25.34 -21.53 -20.97
CA SER A 510 24.64 -22.55 -21.78
C SER A 510 24.90 -22.45 -23.29
N ILE A 511 25.28 -21.28 -23.80
CA ILE A 511 25.51 -21.05 -25.23
C ILE A 511 26.76 -21.81 -25.69
N GLY A 512 26.65 -22.52 -26.82
CA GLY A 512 27.76 -23.24 -27.45
C GLY A 512 28.82 -22.31 -28.06
N ASP A 513 30.07 -22.76 -28.09
CA ASP A 513 31.19 -21.93 -28.56
C ASP A 513 31.11 -21.54 -30.05
N GLU A 514 30.48 -22.38 -30.89
CA GLU A 514 30.23 -22.10 -32.32
C GLU A 514 29.36 -20.85 -32.52
N SER A 515 28.28 -20.72 -31.75
CA SER A 515 27.38 -19.56 -31.82
C SER A 515 27.98 -18.27 -31.28
N LEU A 516 28.97 -18.36 -30.38
CA LEU A 516 29.70 -17.18 -29.89
C LEU A 516 30.69 -16.66 -30.93
N GLN A 517 31.20 -17.52 -31.81
CA GLN A 517 32.17 -17.12 -32.83
C GLN A 517 31.57 -16.16 -33.87
N GLU A 518 30.27 -16.27 -34.16
CA GLU A 518 29.52 -15.39 -35.06
C GLU A 518 29.06 -14.07 -34.39
N ALA A 519 28.96 -14.04 -33.05
CA ALA A 519 28.47 -12.87 -32.31
C ALA A 519 29.54 -11.76 -32.17
N ASP A 520 29.15 -10.51 -32.41
CA ASP A 520 29.99 -9.33 -32.21
C ASP A 520 30.01 -8.95 -30.70
N ILE A 521 31.00 -9.45 -29.98
CA ILE A 521 31.14 -9.31 -28.52
C ILE A 521 32.33 -8.39 -28.24
N ASN A 522 32.18 -7.45 -27.31
CA ASN A 522 33.31 -6.63 -26.89
C ASN A 522 34.28 -7.49 -26.05
N VAL A 523 35.47 -7.77 -26.60
CA VAL A 523 36.47 -8.67 -26.00
C VAL A 523 37.54 -7.92 -25.19
N GLN A 524 37.46 -6.60 -25.07
CA GLN A 524 38.49 -5.77 -24.44
C GLN A 524 38.79 -6.14 -22.97
N SER A 525 37.83 -6.73 -22.26
CA SER A 525 38.00 -7.20 -20.89
C SER A 525 38.67 -8.59 -20.78
N ALA A 526 39.01 -9.22 -21.90
CA ALA A 526 39.58 -10.58 -21.95
C ALA A 526 40.78 -10.73 -22.91
N SER A 527 41.12 -9.71 -23.70
CA SER A 527 42.04 -9.81 -24.85
C SER A 527 43.48 -10.21 -24.55
N ASP A 528 43.95 -10.09 -23.30
CA ASP A 528 45.35 -10.37 -22.92
C ASP A 528 45.56 -11.77 -22.32
N TYR A 529 44.54 -12.64 -22.29
CA TYR A 529 44.65 -13.99 -21.71
C TYR A 529 45.09 -15.08 -22.70
N GLY A 530 45.38 -14.75 -23.97
CA GLY A 530 45.71 -15.70 -25.03
C GLY A 530 47.20 -15.82 -25.34
N ASP A 531 47.74 -17.03 -25.16
CA ASP A 531 49.06 -17.55 -25.60
C ASP A 531 50.11 -16.54 -26.10
N GLU A 532 50.89 -15.98 -25.16
CA GLU A 532 52.27 -15.61 -25.46
C GLU A 532 53.18 -16.82 -25.16
N LYS A 533 53.84 -17.34 -26.21
CA LYS A 533 54.90 -18.32 -26.09
C LYS A 533 56.05 -17.70 -25.29
N MET A 534 56.19 -18.10 -24.03
CA MET A 534 57.25 -17.62 -23.15
C MET A 534 58.53 -18.44 -23.36
N GLU A 535 59.60 -17.76 -23.79
CA GLU A 535 60.97 -18.27 -23.75
C GLU A 535 61.35 -18.62 -22.31
N GLU A 536 62.02 -19.76 -22.15
CA GLU A 536 62.55 -20.26 -20.88
C GLU A 536 63.54 -19.27 -20.26
N HIS A 537 63.08 -18.52 -19.28
CA HIS A 537 63.93 -18.04 -18.19
C HIS A 537 63.27 -18.39 -16.85
N THR A 538 63.53 -19.62 -16.41
CA THR A 538 63.38 -20.07 -15.03
C THR A 538 64.30 -19.26 -14.11
N GLU A 539 63.76 -18.19 -13.53
CA GLU A 539 64.18 -17.74 -12.20
C GLU A 539 62.96 -17.79 -11.27
N ILE A 540 62.82 -18.93 -10.60
CA ILE A 540 61.90 -19.10 -9.49
C ILE A 540 62.40 -18.19 -8.37
N PHE A 541 61.82 -17.00 -8.21
CA PHE A 541 61.95 -16.25 -6.97
C PHE A 541 61.11 -16.96 -5.90
N GLN A 542 61.77 -17.90 -5.21
CA GLN A 542 61.28 -18.45 -3.95
C GLN A 542 61.16 -17.30 -2.94
N ASN A 543 59.94 -16.86 -2.65
CA ASN A 543 59.67 -16.21 -1.38
C ASN A 543 59.91 -17.27 -0.30
N GLY A 544 61.00 -17.09 0.45
CA GLY A 544 61.55 -18.05 1.38
C GLY A 544 60.62 -18.37 2.55
N PHE A 545 59.71 -19.31 2.35
CA PHE A 545 59.01 -20.02 3.42
C PHE A 545 58.67 -21.44 2.94
N ASN A 546 59.48 -22.41 3.36
CA ASN A 546 59.10 -23.83 3.34
C ASN A 546 58.52 -24.16 4.72
N PRO A 547 57.20 -24.41 4.86
CA PRO A 547 56.69 -24.94 6.11
C PRO A 547 57.18 -26.37 6.25
N LYS A 548 57.81 -26.68 7.39
CA LYS A 548 58.16 -28.06 7.75
C LYS A 548 56.89 -28.90 7.77
N GLU A 549 56.95 -30.06 7.13
CA GLU A 549 55.94 -31.11 7.22
C GLU A 549 55.79 -31.51 8.69
N ASP A 550 54.65 -31.16 9.30
CA ASP A 550 54.21 -31.79 10.54
C ASP A 550 53.46 -33.07 10.20
N ASN A 551 54.05 -34.18 10.66
CA ASN A 551 53.55 -35.54 10.56
C ASN A 551 52.13 -35.65 11.12
N CYS A 552 51.19 -36.08 10.28
CA CYS A 552 49.97 -36.72 10.73
C CYS A 552 49.96 -38.14 10.16
N GLU A 553 50.56 -39.06 10.91
CA GLU A 553 50.24 -40.48 10.82
C GLU A 553 48.81 -40.66 11.33
N ASP A 554 47.82 -40.71 10.43
CA ASP A 554 46.93 -41.88 10.30
C ASP A 554 45.92 -41.63 9.16
N CYS A 555 46.16 -42.28 8.03
CA CYS A 555 45.20 -42.71 6.98
C CYS A 555 45.99 -43.05 5.70
N ALA A 556 46.98 -43.93 5.87
CA ALA A 556 47.59 -44.65 4.76
C ALA A 556 47.30 -46.13 4.98
N GLN A 557 46.14 -46.59 4.53
CA GLN A 557 45.99 -47.99 4.15
C GLN A 557 45.01 -48.11 2.98
N GLU A 558 45.54 -48.73 1.93
CA GLU A 558 44.89 -49.23 0.71
C GLU A 558 44.53 -48.18 -0.35
N LEU A 559 45.46 -48.00 -1.30
CA LEU A 559 45.34 -48.57 -2.66
C LEU A 559 46.63 -48.24 -3.44
N ASN A 560 47.57 -49.19 -3.43
CA ASN A 560 48.67 -49.24 -4.38
C ASN A 560 48.13 -49.75 -5.72
N GLU A 561 47.98 -48.88 -6.72
CA GLU A 561 48.11 -49.22 -8.14
C GLU A 561 48.56 -47.98 -8.91
N LYS A 562 49.79 -48.00 -9.43
CA LYS A 562 50.23 -47.04 -10.47
C LYS A 562 49.46 -47.36 -11.75
N PRO A 563 49.03 -46.33 -12.50
CA PRO A 563 49.77 -46.08 -13.75
C PRO A 563 49.95 -44.59 -14.10
N GLN A 564 51.17 -44.31 -14.58
CA GLN A 564 51.52 -43.49 -15.75
C GLN A 564 50.67 -42.24 -16.08
N GLY A 565 51.36 -41.09 -16.11
CA GLY A 565 50.92 -39.90 -16.84
C GLY A 565 51.06 -38.61 -16.06
N THR A 566 52.30 -38.19 -15.79
CA THR A 566 52.63 -36.77 -15.60
C THR A 566 52.28 -36.05 -16.90
N ALA A 567 51.06 -35.53 -16.98
CA ALA A 567 50.70 -34.47 -17.91
C ALA A 567 50.57 -33.20 -17.07
N GLU A 568 51.59 -32.35 -17.16
CA GLU A 568 51.54 -30.95 -16.77
C GLU A 568 50.24 -30.35 -17.33
N ALA A 569 49.33 -29.95 -16.44
CA ALA A 569 48.08 -29.33 -16.85
C ALA A 569 48.40 -27.92 -17.37
N SER A 570 48.62 -27.83 -18.67
CA SER A 570 48.73 -26.60 -19.45
C SER A 570 47.69 -25.57 -19.00
N THR A 571 48.17 -24.39 -18.62
CA THR A 571 47.49 -23.15 -18.20
C THR A 571 46.63 -22.53 -19.29
N SER A 572 45.79 -23.34 -19.93
CA SER A 572 44.81 -22.87 -20.92
C SER A 572 43.53 -22.40 -20.23
N CYS A 573 42.94 -21.31 -20.72
CA CYS A 573 41.68 -20.78 -20.18
C CYS A 573 40.56 -21.82 -20.35
N PRO A 574 39.76 -22.10 -19.29
CA PRO A 574 38.70 -23.12 -19.35
C PRO A 574 37.50 -22.69 -20.21
N VAL A 575 37.45 -21.43 -20.64
CA VAL A 575 36.38 -20.86 -21.46
C VAL A 575 36.97 -20.10 -22.66
N THR A 576 36.20 -20.00 -23.73
CA THR A 576 36.60 -19.20 -24.89
C THR A 576 36.68 -17.71 -24.55
N LEU A 577 37.50 -16.99 -25.31
CA LEU A 577 37.77 -15.56 -25.12
C LEU A 577 36.49 -14.69 -25.09
N LYS A 578 35.51 -15.00 -25.95
CA LYS A 578 34.23 -14.29 -26.00
C LYS A 578 33.34 -14.63 -24.79
N ARG A 579 33.30 -15.90 -24.36
CA ARG A 579 32.59 -16.30 -23.14
C ARG A 579 33.21 -15.64 -21.90
N ALA A 580 34.53 -15.56 -21.82
CA ALA A 580 35.24 -14.83 -20.77
C ALA A 580 34.81 -13.36 -20.68
N ALA A 581 34.69 -12.66 -21.82
CA ALA A 581 34.24 -11.27 -21.83
C ALA A 581 32.79 -11.09 -21.33
N LEU A 582 31.89 -12.03 -21.64
CA LEU A 582 30.51 -12.03 -21.15
C LEU A 582 30.43 -12.32 -19.64
N LEU A 583 31.22 -13.27 -19.16
CA LEU A 583 31.30 -13.59 -17.72
C LEU A 583 31.90 -12.43 -16.93
N ASN A 584 32.92 -11.76 -17.48
CA ASN A 584 33.48 -10.56 -16.87
C ASN A 584 32.43 -9.44 -16.76
N ALA A 585 31.56 -9.26 -17.75
CA ALA A 585 30.47 -8.27 -17.64
C ALA A 585 29.53 -8.55 -16.44
N ILE A 586 29.33 -9.82 -16.08
CA ILE A 586 28.55 -10.20 -14.89
C ILE A 586 29.32 -9.89 -13.60
N LEU A 587 30.63 -10.15 -13.56
CA LEU A 587 31.47 -9.83 -12.39
C LEU A 587 31.51 -8.32 -12.07
N HIS A 588 31.30 -7.47 -13.08
CA HIS A 588 31.24 -6.02 -12.91
C HIS A 588 29.84 -5.51 -12.51
N SER A 589 28.79 -6.34 -12.60
CA SER A 589 27.44 -5.92 -12.24
C SER A 589 27.31 -5.67 -10.73
N ALA A 590 26.55 -4.64 -10.36
CA ALA A 590 26.22 -4.39 -8.96
C ALA A 590 25.23 -5.45 -8.47
N TYR A 591 25.45 -5.97 -7.26
CA TYR A 591 24.57 -6.98 -6.67
C TYR A 591 24.44 -6.80 -5.16
N SER A 592 23.36 -7.32 -4.61
CA SER A 592 23.19 -7.56 -3.18
C SER A 592 23.19 -9.06 -2.89
N GLU A 593 24.05 -9.49 -1.96
CA GLU A 593 24.21 -10.90 -1.60
C GLU A 593 22.88 -11.56 -1.19
N THR A 594 22.05 -10.86 -0.42
CA THR A 594 20.77 -11.40 0.07
C THR A 594 19.78 -11.70 -1.05
N PHE A 595 19.84 -10.94 -2.15
CA PHE A 595 18.94 -11.10 -3.30
C PHE A 595 19.53 -12.00 -4.38
N LEU A 596 20.86 -12.05 -4.51
CA LEU A 596 21.55 -12.89 -5.50
C LEU A 596 21.56 -14.38 -5.10
N LEU A 597 21.80 -14.69 -3.83
CA LEU A 597 21.96 -16.06 -3.33
C LEU A 597 20.80 -17.01 -3.69
N PRO A 598 19.51 -16.63 -3.54
CA PRO A 598 18.40 -17.48 -3.94
C PRO A 598 18.43 -17.86 -5.43
N HIS A 599 18.80 -16.92 -6.31
CA HIS A 599 18.80 -17.12 -7.76
C HIS A 599 20.01 -17.94 -8.27
N LEU A 600 21.14 -17.91 -7.55
CA LEU A 600 22.31 -18.74 -7.85
C LEU A 600 22.08 -20.24 -7.60
N LYS A 601 21.14 -20.61 -6.71
CA LYS A 601 20.76 -22.01 -6.45
C LYS A 601 20.07 -22.68 -7.64
N ASP A 602 19.47 -21.88 -8.51
CA ASP A 602 18.73 -22.37 -9.67
C ASP A 602 19.65 -22.60 -10.89
N ILE A 603 20.96 -22.45 -10.76
CA ILE A 603 21.94 -22.67 -11.84
C ILE A 603 22.30 -24.17 -11.88
N PRO A 604 22.35 -24.80 -13.07
CA PRO A 604 22.78 -26.19 -13.18
C PRO A 604 24.20 -26.41 -12.64
N ALA A 605 24.40 -27.55 -11.99
CA ALA A 605 25.66 -27.86 -11.31
C ALA A 605 26.89 -27.87 -12.24
N GLN A 606 26.72 -28.33 -13.48
CA GLN A 606 27.76 -28.32 -14.51
C GLN A 606 28.24 -26.90 -14.84
N HIS A 607 27.29 -25.95 -14.96
CA HIS A 607 27.59 -24.55 -15.22
C HIS A 607 28.27 -23.89 -14.02
N ILE A 608 27.88 -24.25 -12.79
CA ILE A 608 28.54 -23.78 -11.57
C ILE A 608 30.00 -24.27 -11.52
N THR A 609 30.25 -25.55 -11.82
CA THR A 609 31.62 -26.08 -11.85
C THR A 609 32.48 -25.40 -12.91
N LEU A 610 31.94 -25.18 -14.12
CA LEU A 610 32.65 -24.45 -15.18
C LEU A 610 32.96 -23.01 -14.77
N PHE A 611 32.00 -22.31 -14.15
CA PHE A 611 32.19 -20.94 -13.72
C PHE A 611 33.20 -20.84 -12.57
N LEU A 612 33.17 -21.76 -11.59
CA LEU A 612 34.17 -21.87 -10.53
C LEU A 612 35.57 -22.16 -11.08
N GLN A 613 35.70 -23.02 -12.11
CA GLN A 613 36.98 -23.25 -12.80
C GLN A 613 37.51 -21.98 -13.46
N TYR A 614 36.62 -21.20 -14.10
CA TYR A 614 36.99 -19.93 -14.70
C TYR A 614 37.43 -18.89 -13.67
N LEU A 615 36.70 -18.74 -12.56
CA LEU A 615 37.09 -17.83 -11.47
C LEU A 615 38.42 -18.24 -10.83
N TYR A 616 38.65 -19.54 -10.66
CA TYR A 616 39.92 -20.05 -10.17
C TYR A 616 41.07 -19.78 -11.15
N PHE A 617 40.83 -19.89 -12.46
CA PHE A 617 41.79 -19.50 -13.49
C PHE A 617 42.12 -18.00 -13.43
N LEU A 618 41.10 -17.13 -13.34
CA LEU A 618 41.31 -15.68 -13.20
C LEU A 618 42.12 -15.37 -11.93
N TYR A 619 41.81 -16.03 -10.83
CA TYR A 619 42.55 -15.90 -9.58
C TYR A 619 44.03 -16.26 -9.75
N LEU A 620 44.35 -17.41 -10.37
CA LEU A 620 45.74 -17.81 -10.61
C LEU A 620 46.48 -16.77 -11.46
N LYS A 621 45.83 -16.24 -12.50
CA LYS A 621 46.38 -15.18 -13.34
C LYS A 621 46.60 -13.86 -12.58
N CYS A 622 45.74 -13.51 -11.62
CA CYS A 622 45.98 -12.37 -10.72
C CYS A 622 47.24 -12.60 -9.87
N SER A 623 47.42 -13.83 -9.36
CA SER A 623 48.49 -14.17 -8.41
C SER A 623 49.89 -14.25 -9.03
N GLU A 624 49.97 -14.47 -10.34
CA GLU A 624 51.24 -14.47 -11.10
C GLU A 624 51.86 -13.05 -11.19
N ASN A 625 51.04 -12.00 -11.10
CA ASN A 625 51.48 -10.61 -11.23
C ASN A 625 51.82 -10.00 -9.86
N ALA A 626 52.98 -9.34 -9.75
CA ALA A 626 53.41 -8.67 -8.51
C ALA A 626 52.44 -7.58 -8.01
N THR A 627 51.66 -6.99 -8.91
CA THR A 627 50.64 -5.97 -8.60
C THR A 627 49.28 -6.56 -8.23
N MET A 628 49.10 -7.89 -8.26
CA MET A 628 47.83 -8.58 -8.01
C MET A 628 46.66 -8.05 -8.87
N THR A 629 46.97 -7.61 -10.10
CA THR A 629 46.00 -7.09 -11.08
C THR A 629 46.12 -7.87 -12.38
N LEU A 630 44.99 -8.04 -13.06
CA LEU A 630 44.96 -8.70 -14.37
C LEU A 630 45.32 -7.70 -15.49
N PRO A 631 45.91 -8.17 -16.60
CA PRO A 631 46.10 -7.34 -17.80
C PRO A 631 44.75 -7.11 -18.53
N GLY A 632 44.61 -5.96 -19.18
CA GLY A 632 43.43 -5.59 -19.99
C GLY A 632 42.72 -4.28 -19.60
N ILE A 633 41.67 -3.92 -20.34
CA ILE A 633 40.83 -2.73 -20.09
C ILE A 633 39.69 -3.14 -19.16
N ASN A 634 39.66 -2.57 -17.94
CA ASN A 634 38.69 -2.88 -16.87
C ASN A 634 38.56 -4.39 -16.56
N PRO A 635 39.63 -5.04 -16.07
CA PRO A 635 39.54 -6.43 -15.65
C PRO A 635 38.81 -6.57 -14.30
N PRO A 636 38.20 -7.74 -14.01
CA PRO A 636 37.65 -8.03 -12.69
C PRO A 636 38.73 -7.90 -11.61
N THR A 637 38.37 -7.28 -10.49
CA THR A 637 39.28 -7.16 -9.35
C THR A 637 39.40 -8.48 -8.58
N LEU A 638 40.51 -8.66 -7.85
CA LEU A 638 40.70 -9.82 -7.00
C LEU A 638 39.54 -9.99 -5.98
N ASN A 639 39.07 -8.89 -5.40
CA ASN A 639 37.95 -8.90 -4.46
C ASN A 639 36.67 -9.42 -5.13
N GLN A 640 36.32 -8.91 -6.31
CA GLN A 640 35.16 -9.39 -7.05
C GLN A 640 35.28 -10.89 -7.36
N ILE A 641 36.46 -11.36 -7.77
CA ILE A 641 36.68 -12.80 -8.04
C ILE A 641 36.46 -13.62 -6.76
N MET A 642 37.03 -13.20 -5.63
CA MET A 642 36.90 -13.90 -4.36
C MET A 642 35.47 -13.89 -3.83
N ASP A 643 34.79 -12.74 -3.90
CA ASP A 643 33.39 -12.59 -3.46
C ASP A 643 32.48 -13.52 -4.27
N TRP A 644 32.65 -13.58 -5.60
CA TRP A 644 31.89 -14.50 -6.45
C TRP A 644 32.21 -15.98 -6.20
N ILE A 645 33.46 -16.34 -5.88
CA ILE A 645 33.81 -17.70 -5.44
C ILE A 645 33.06 -18.05 -4.15
N CYS A 646 33.07 -17.16 -3.15
CA CYS A 646 32.36 -17.34 -1.89
C CYS A 646 30.85 -17.50 -2.12
N LEU A 647 30.24 -16.61 -2.90
CA LEU A 647 28.79 -16.63 -3.20
C LEU A 647 28.35 -17.93 -3.90
N LEU A 648 29.13 -18.42 -4.86
CA LEU A 648 28.82 -19.67 -5.55
C LEU A 648 28.93 -20.88 -4.63
N LEU A 649 29.93 -20.89 -3.74
CA LEU A 649 30.08 -21.93 -2.73
C LEU A 649 28.93 -21.85 -1.72
N ASP A 650 28.60 -20.69 -1.18
CA ASP A 650 27.50 -20.52 -0.22
C ASP A 650 26.14 -20.93 -0.79
N ALA A 651 25.89 -20.64 -2.07
CA ALA A 651 24.65 -21.04 -2.72
C ALA A 651 24.58 -22.55 -2.99
N ASN A 652 25.70 -23.18 -3.42
CA ASN A 652 25.67 -24.50 -4.04
C ASN A 652 26.61 -25.54 -3.40
N PHE A 653 27.15 -25.30 -2.21
CA PHE A 653 28.17 -26.16 -1.55
C PHE A 653 27.78 -27.64 -1.54
N THR A 654 26.57 -27.97 -1.10
CA THR A 654 26.08 -29.35 -1.00
C THR A 654 26.07 -30.06 -2.35
N VAL A 655 25.72 -29.34 -3.42
CA VAL A 655 25.71 -29.87 -4.79
C VAL A 655 27.14 -30.03 -5.32
N VAL A 656 28.00 -29.02 -5.11
CA VAL A 656 29.38 -29.02 -5.60
C VAL A 656 30.23 -30.11 -4.93
N VAL A 657 30.03 -30.39 -3.64
CA VAL A 657 30.75 -31.46 -2.91
C VAL A 657 30.41 -32.86 -3.44
N MET A 658 29.20 -33.05 -3.95
CA MET A 658 28.75 -34.35 -4.48
C MET A 658 29.26 -34.63 -5.91
N ILE A 659 29.88 -33.65 -6.56
CA ILE A 659 30.37 -33.75 -7.95
C ILE A 659 31.85 -34.18 -7.94
N PRO A 660 32.20 -35.33 -8.52
CA PRO A 660 33.57 -35.85 -8.55
C PRO A 660 34.58 -34.88 -9.17
N GLU A 661 34.17 -34.18 -10.23
CA GLU A 661 34.98 -33.23 -11.00
C GLU A 661 35.35 -31.99 -10.17
N ALA A 662 34.46 -31.57 -9.27
CA ALA A 662 34.67 -30.41 -8.41
C ALA A 662 35.58 -30.71 -7.21
N LYS A 663 35.75 -31.98 -6.82
CA LYS A 663 36.56 -32.37 -5.66
C LYS A 663 38.02 -31.90 -5.77
N ARG A 664 38.62 -31.99 -6.96
CA ARG A 664 40.00 -31.49 -7.20
C ARG A 664 40.10 -29.97 -7.04
N LEU A 665 39.11 -29.24 -7.56
CA LEU A 665 39.04 -27.78 -7.46
C LEU A 665 38.77 -27.30 -6.03
N LEU A 666 37.91 -27.99 -5.27
CA LEU A 666 37.69 -27.69 -3.86
C LEU A 666 38.94 -27.94 -3.03
N LEU A 667 39.69 -29.01 -3.31
CA LEU A 667 40.95 -29.29 -2.63
C LEU A 667 42.03 -28.26 -2.96
N SER A 668 42.09 -27.76 -4.20
CA SER A 668 43.04 -26.68 -4.56
C SER A 668 42.67 -25.37 -3.88
N LEU A 669 41.39 -24.98 -3.89
CA LEU A 669 40.88 -23.81 -3.15
C LEU A 669 41.14 -23.93 -1.64
N TYR A 670 40.91 -25.10 -1.03
CA TYR A 670 41.18 -25.33 0.38
C TYR A 670 42.67 -25.19 0.75
N LYS A 671 43.55 -25.85 -0.01
CA LYS A 671 45.01 -25.73 0.19
C LYS A 671 45.47 -24.28 0.05
N PHE A 672 44.90 -23.58 -0.92
CA PHE A 672 45.16 -22.18 -1.16
C PHE A 672 44.72 -21.29 0.01
N VAL A 673 43.47 -21.40 0.46
CA VAL A 673 42.96 -20.64 1.63
C VAL A 673 43.80 -20.90 2.86
N LYS A 674 44.23 -22.16 3.09
CA LYS A 674 45.15 -22.51 4.17
C LYS A 674 46.50 -21.78 4.05
N SER A 675 47.05 -21.70 2.84
CA SER A 675 48.28 -20.94 2.57
C SER A 675 48.10 -19.44 2.80
N GLN A 676 46.98 -18.85 2.36
CA GLN A 676 46.68 -17.43 2.59
C GLN A 676 46.49 -17.11 4.07
N ILE A 677 45.79 -17.96 4.83
CA ILE A 677 45.66 -17.81 6.28
C ILE A 677 47.03 -17.85 6.95
N SER A 678 47.92 -18.74 6.50
CA SER A 678 49.31 -18.80 6.98
C SER A 678 50.04 -17.49 6.69
N ILE A 679 49.97 -16.97 5.46
CA ILE A 679 50.60 -15.71 5.06
C ILE A 679 50.06 -14.54 5.88
N CYS A 680 48.73 -14.41 6.02
CA CYS A 680 48.11 -13.37 6.84
C CYS A 680 48.52 -13.50 8.31
N SER A 681 48.68 -14.72 8.83
CA SER A 681 49.16 -14.94 10.19
C SER A 681 50.63 -14.50 10.38
N GLU A 682 51.49 -14.74 9.39
CA GLU A 682 52.88 -14.24 9.40
C GLU A 682 52.93 -12.71 9.22
N LEU A 683 52.12 -12.13 8.33
CA LEU A 683 52.01 -10.68 8.16
C LEU A 683 51.51 -9.99 9.43
N ASN A 684 50.57 -10.59 10.16
CA ASN A 684 50.10 -10.07 11.44
C ASN A 684 51.19 -10.07 12.52
N LYS A 685 52.15 -11.02 12.49
CA LYS A 685 53.33 -10.98 13.38
C LYS A 685 54.22 -9.77 13.06
N ILE A 686 54.41 -9.49 11.77
CA ILE A 686 55.21 -8.36 11.28
C ILE A 686 54.51 -7.01 11.54
N GLU A 687 53.17 -6.96 11.59
CA GLU A 687 52.42 -5.72 11.88
C GLU A 687 52.83 -5.08 13.22
N VAL A 688 53.09 -5.90 14.24
CA VAL A 688 53.54 -5.43 15.56
C VAL A 688 54.89 -4.73 15.44
N SER A 689 55.84 -5.36 14.77
CA SER A 689 57.17 -4.78 14.51
C SER A 689 57.09 -3.51 13.63
N PHE A 690 56.15 -3.46 12.67
CA PHE A 690 55.95 -2.29 11.82
C PHE A 690 55.33 -1.10 12.58
N ARG A 691 54.41 -1.39 13.52
CA ARG A 691 53.82 -0.37 14.41
C ARG A 691 54.85 0.22 15.34
N GLU A 692 55.77 -0.59 15.86
CA GLU A 692 56.91 -0.12 16.65
C GLU A 692 57.87 0.75 15.82
N LEU A 693 58.19 0.33 14.59
CA LEU A 693 58.99 1.13 13.65
C LEU A 693 58.32 2.48 13.29
N GLN A 694 57.00 2.51 13.07
CA GLN A 694 56.26 3.75 12.84
C GLN A 694 56.28 4.66 14.07
N LYS A 695 56.10 4.10 15.27
CA LYS A 695 56.17 4.84 16.53
C LYS A 695 57.54 5.48 16.72
N LEU A 696 58.62 4.74 16.48
CA LEU A 696 59.97 5.27 16.51
C LEU A 696 60.20 6.36 15.45
N ASN A 697 59.64 6.21 14.25
CA ASN A 697 59.76 7.23 13.21
C ASN A 697 58.97 8.52 13.56
N GLN A 698 57.86 8.44 14.29
CA GLN A 698 57.12 9.61 14.80
C GLN A 698 57.86 10.30 15.95
N GLU A 699 58.53 9.53 16.82
CA GLU A 699 59.33 10.03 17.95
C GLU A 699 60.65 10.72 17.53
N LYS A 700 61.11 10.53 16.28
CA LYS A 700 62.30 11.22 15.69
C LYS A 700 62.21 12.75 15.67
N THR A 701 61.02 13.34 15.83
CA THR A 701 60.84 14.79 15.80
C THR A 701 61.44 15.50 17.03
N ASN A 702 61.92 14.79 18.05
CA ASN A 702 62.34 15.39 19.33
C ASN A 702 63.58 14.76 20.02
N ARG A 703 64.53 14.16 19.29
CA ARG A 703 65.79 13.69 19.92
C ARG A 703 67.03 14.14 19.16
N GLY A 704 68.09 14.46 19.92
CA GLY A 704 69.36 14.99 19.45
C GLY A 704 70.16 14.05 18.53
N LEU A 705 71.39 14.45 18.19
CA LEU A 705 72.17 14.02 17.02
C LEU A 705 72.32 12.49 16.77
N TYR A 706 72.10 11.60 17.75
CA TYR A 706 71.88 10.16 17.50
C TYR A 706 71.26 9.46 18.73
N SER A 707 70.54 8.35 18.50
CA SER A 707 70.13 7.36 19.50
C SER A 707 70.35 5.96 18.95
N ILE A 708 70.65 4.99 19.82
CA ILE A 708 70.77 3.57 19.48
C ILE A 708 69.61 2.86 20.19
N GLU A 709 68.75 2.23 19.42
CA GLU A 709 67.58 1.49 19.90
C GLU A 709 67.64 0.08 19.32
N VAL A 710 67.32 -0.92 20.15
CA VAL A 710 67.34 -2.33 19.78
C VAL A 710 65.90 -2.77 19.56
N LEU A 711 65.60 -3.23 18.35
CA LEU A 711 64.30 -3.77 17.96
C LEU A 711 64.42 -5.28 17.80
N GLU A 712 63.55 -6.04 18.50
CA GLU A 712 63.36 -7.46 18.23
C GLU A 712 62.31 -7.60 17.13
N LEU A 713 62.73 -8.09 15.96
CA LEU A 713 61.84 -8.41 14.85
C LEU A 713 61.30 -9.83 15.06
N PHE A 714 59.97 -9.98 15.01
CA PHE A 714 59.27 -11.27 15.16
C PHE A 714 58.83 -11.84 13.82
#